data_AF-A0A1M5FNL1-F1
#
_entry.id   AF-A0A1M5FNL1-F1
#
_cell.length_a   1.000
_cell.length_b   1.000
_cell.length_c   1.000
_cell.angle_alpha   90.00
_cell.angle_beta   90.00
_cell.angle_gamma   90.00
#
_symmetry.space_group_name_H-M   'P 1'
#
loop_
_entity.id
_entity.type
_entity.pdbx_description
1 polymer ?
#
loop_
_entity_poly.entity_id
_entity_poly.type
_entity_poly.pdbx_seq_one_letter_code
_entity_poly.pdbx_strand_id
1 'polypeptide(L)'
;MKNLFNSIYLFVVFLFFNVTGYAQLYPVQLTPVFNSPYSVKISDYAASMDTKMQLLINPTDISISQRRVRLKLYIQGNGLNIQTSDYAQEQRPIYINGGELQTLTNVDIASLFRLENLQGISAAQYANPLPEGMYNFCFEMYDFVTNQKISQKSCASLYLILNDPPILNTPQKNEQIASTEFPNILFTWTPRQINATNVSYKFELKQLLDPSLDPQIGFQMSPTLYEETLFGTALLYNLSMPILTPGLRYAWRVRAISTTGLSENAIFKNDGYSEIYSFKYTASCAAPTFLLSEAQSSKSVKITWEGIPEHTRYQVQYKKQDVRNAQWFSSNSLNRQSLIINLEPGVTYQFRVGSSCDPAEDGVQSFTYSNISTFTTPTETSGVPAYNCGIVPQINIQNQKPLTNLIQSETFKAGDFPVTILELQGQNSPYSGRGYIIVPYLADTKIAVEFKDIVINTDYQLISGIVETSYNPDWKNVVNIADDIKDVVESTNEIADLINEIFEKLKELKDDGLISEKEMQEVIVQTNQQKEKVENANKILQDSKNNTTIDENITGGAQKAIEEAENELEKKQKELFAKSKTSIKFVAFENSFENKETLGTMFTDQDLIIKIVLTDTISKIDLGKLKYILEKNELTVKQKDKEYFVSIKADKTTLKEGKNELKVLDETGKTVLSKLIIASYYAPIVKFSKTSNYAGEFLFDDAFEMHNVLKSQTYYKSVLVGKNKERYFAPVIGLQINEEAELKIKVEDFDDAALKDPNFKLIFEPSLNNKIMLNNQARLELSALELRNLLSLRINARDYINGRNLDSLVINVYAKGTNFKSGKIEYYCAQPINKRIHLIYTRFIGETTYPNQFTALQLQTYLNRSALNQFFINVQVDQEQFEVNANRALFLANISSSSNLFYSLLNRRYVEQDLSVFSATQDFYFITNIEQKMPGTENYLGGAHLNGSPGGLQVKNKSEKNETDVELAAHEFGHWVGLPHTFESSANIPLINTTHGATKNNFMDYNVNRKTWFKVHLTNTNRESN
;
A
#
# COMPACT_ATOMS: atom_id res chain seq x y z
N MET A 1 -71.39 -28.43 -31.73
CA MET A 1 -71.93 -27.16 -31.21
C MET A 1 -71.39 -26.73 -29.84
N LYS A 2 -70.96 -27.64 -28.95
CA LYS A 2 -70.42 -27.26 -27.61
C LYS A 2 -69.05 -26.56 -27.61
N ASN A 3 -68.24 -26.71 -28.66
CA ASN A 3 -66.90 -26.09 -28.71
C ASN A 3 -66.90 -24.65 -29.24
N LEU A 4 -67.97 -24.19 -29.91
CA LEU A 4 -68.06 -22.80 -30.40
C LEU A 4 -68.48 -21.84 -29.28
N PHE A 5 -69.28 -22.31 -28.31
CA PHE A 5 -69.74 -21.50 -27.18
C PHE A 5 -68.65 -21.28 -26.12
N ASN A 6 -67.77 -22.26 -25.89
CA ASN A 6 -66.67 -22.11 -24.93
C ASN A 6 -65.55 -21.17 -25.42
N SER A 7 -65.29 -21.10 -26.73
CA SER A 7 -64.30 -20.13 -27.25
C SER A 7 -64.83 -18.68 -27.22
N ILE A 8 -66.14 -18.47 -27.36
CA ILE A 8 -66.74 -17.13 -27.23
C ILE A 8 -66.79 -16.71 -25.75
N TYR A 9 -67.06 -17.64 -24.83
CA TYR A 9 -67.07 -17.35 -23.39
C TYR A 9 -65.67 -17.02 -22.86
N LEU A 10 -64.62 -17.71 -23.34
CA LEU A 10 -63.24 -17.40 -22.96
C LEU A 10 -62.79 -16.03 -23.48
N PHE A 11 -63.23 -15.63 -24.67
CA PHE A 11 -62.89 -14.33 -25.26
C PHE A 11 -63.62 -13.16 -24.58
N VAL A 12 -64.85 -13.37 -24.09
CA VAL A 12 -65.62 -12.37 -23.32
C VAL A 12 -65.09 -12.23 -21.88
N VAL A 13 -64.63 -13.31 -21.25
CA VAL A 13 -64.06 -13.26 -19.88
C VAL A 13 -62.67 -12.58 -19.87
N PHE A 14 -61.88 -12.72 -20.93
CA PHE A 14 -60.59 -12.02 -21.05
C PHE A 14 -60.72 -10.50 -21.28
N LEU A 15 -61.88 -10.02 -21.72
CA LEU A 15 -62.15 -8.59 -21.93
C LEU A 15 -62.47 -7.83 -20.62
N PHE A 16 -62.89 -8.52 -19.55
CA PHE A 16 -63.27 -7.90 -18.28
C PHE A 16 -62.13 -7.75 -17.26
N PHE A 17 -61.06 -8.55 -17.35
CA PHE A 17 -59.92 -8.48 -16.42
C PHE A 17 -58.95 -7.33 -16.76
N ASN A 18 -59.45 -6.10 -16.73
CA ASN A 18 -58.60 -4.91 -16.57
C ASN A 18 -58.40 -4.69 -15.07
N VAL A 19 -57.29 -5.21 -14.52
CA VAL A 19 -56.85 -4.88 -13.17
C VAL A 19 -56.38 -3.43 -13.16
N THR A 20 -57.15 -2.55 -12.51
CA THR A 20 -56.74 -1.18 -12.18
C THR A 20 -55.59 -1.25 -11.17
N GLY A 21 -54.35 -1.22 -11.66
CA GLY A 21 -53.21 -0.88 -10.81
C GLY A 21 -53.36 0.56 -10.36
N TYR A 22 -53.60 0.79 -9.07
CA TYR A 22 -53.41 2.11 -8.47
C TYR A 22 -51.91 2.41 -8.44
N ALA A 23 -51.37 2.91 -9.55
CA ALA A 23 -50.18 3.74 -9.46
C ALA A 23 -50.59 4.93 -8.56
N GLN A 24 -49.93 5.09 -7.40
CA GLN A 24 -50.04 6.34 -6.65
C GLN A 24 -49.48 7.44 -7.54
N LEU A 25 -50.40 8.10 -8.24
CA LEU A 25 -50.13 9.31 -8.99
C LEU A 25 -49.86 10.38 -7.96
N TYR A 26 -48.58 10.68 -7.77
CA TYR A 26 -48.18 11.83 -6.98
C TYR A 26 -48.52 13.08 -7.78
N PRO A 27 -49.24 14.04 -7.20
CA PRO A 27 -49.68 15.23 -7.92
C PRO A 27 -48.54 16.19 -8.26
N VAL A 28 -47.32 15.92 -7.76
CA VAL A 28 -46.12 16.72 -8.02
C VAL A 28 -44.95 15.83 -8.43
N GLN A 29 -44.30 16.20 -9.54
CA GLN A 29 -43.03 15.62 -9.98
C GLN A 29 -41.87 16.55 -9.62
N LEU A 30 -40.77 15.97 -9.15
CA LEU A 30 -39.53 16.68 -8.84
C LEU A 30 -38.43 16.22 -9.77
N THR A 31 -37.62 17.16 -10.26
CA THR A 31 -36.42 16.84 -11.06
C THR A 31 -35.24 17.65 -10.53
N PRO A 32 -34.35 17.04 -9.73
CA PRO A 32 -33.12 17.68 -9.31
C PRO A 32 -32.11 17.68 -10.47
N VAL A 33 -31.55 18.84 -10.77
CA VAL A 33 -30.51 19.05 -11.77
C VAL A 33 -29.34 19.74 -11.09
N PHE A 34 -28.17 19.09 -11.12
CA PHE A 34 -26.94 19.63 -10.54
C PHE A 34 -26.05 20.17 -11.65
N ASN A 35 -25.46 21.34 -11.43
CA ASN A 35 -24.59 21.96 -12.40
C ASN A 35 -23.16 21.42 -12.23
N SER A 36 -22.56 20.97 -13.34
CA SER A 36 -21.15 20.54 -13.37
C SER A 36 -20.23 21.77 -13.51
N PRO A 37 -19.07 21.82 -12.82
CA PRO A 37 -18.53 20.83 -11.89
C PRO A 37 -19.27 20.78 -10.55
N TYR A 38 -19.52 19.55 -10.05
CA TYR A 38 -20.23 19.35 -8.78
C TYR A 38 -19.37 19.76 -7.59
N SER A 39 -19.94 20.51 -6.64
CA SER A 39 -19.26 20.76 -5.37
C SER A 39 -19.21 19.47 -4.54
N VAL A 40 -18.05 19.19 -3.96
CA VAL A 40 -17.85 18.10 -3.01
C VAL A 40 -18.17 18.52 -1.57
N LYS A 41 -18.37 19.81 -1.27
CA LYS A 41 -18.71 20.28 0.09
C LYS A 41 -20.22 20.50 0.19
N ILE A 42 -20.86 19.84 1.15
CA ILE A 42 -22.32 19.97 1.38
C ILE A 42 -22.70 21.42 1.70
N SER A 43 -21.84 22.12 2.45
CA SER A 43 -22.04 23.53 2.82
C SER A 43 -22.21 24.47 1.63
N ASP A 44 -21.62 24.15 0.47
CA ASP A 44 -21.69 25.03 -0.70
C ASP A 44 -23.12 25.12 -1.23
N TYR A 45 -23.92 24.05 -1.08
CA TYR A 45 -25.34 24.06 -1.44
C TYR A 45 -26.21 24.87 -0.46
N ALA A 46 -25.70 25.20 0.73
CA ALA A 46 -26.38 26.07 1.69
C ALA A 46 -25.94 27.54 1.59
N ALA A 47 -24.65 27.78 1.34
CA ALA A 47 -24.03 29.10 1.49
C ALA A 47 -23.75 29.82 0.17
N SER A 48 -23.66 29.10 -0.96
CA SER A 48 -23.34 29.69 -2.26
C SER A 48 -24.50 30.56 -2.77
N MET A 49 -24.15 31.75 -3.29
CA MET A 49 -25.11 32.61 -4.01
C MET A 49 -25.30 32.20 -5.47
N ASP A 50 -24.44 31.32 -6.01
CA ASP A 50 -24.61 30.80 -7.36
C ASP A 50 -25.55 29.61 -7.39
N THR A 51 -26.18 29.42 -8.54
CA THR A 51 -27.04 28.28 -8.79
C THR A 51 -26.21 27.01 -8.96
N LYS A 52 -25.95 26.28 -7.86
CA LYS A 52 -25.24 24.98 -7.86
C LYS A 52 -26.16 23.84 -8.27
N MET A 53 -27.45 24.00 -8.01
CA MET A 53 -28.49 23.06 -8.41
C MET A 53 -29.81 23.78 -8.64
N GLN A 54 -30.66 23.14 -9.43
CA GLN A 54 -32.04 23.51 -9.64
C GLN A 54 -32.92 22.31 -9.29
N LEU A 55 -34.00 22.55 -8.56
CA LEU A 55 -35.06 21.60 -8.34
C LEU A 55 -36.28 22.07 -9.12
N LEU A 56 -36.54 21.41 -10.24
CA LEU A 56 -37.73 21.65 -11.05
C LEU A 56 -38.92 20.96 -10.38
N ILE A 57 -39.97 21.71 -10.13
CA ILE A 57 -41.22 21.26 -9.54
C ILE A 57 -42.29 21.35 -10.62
N ASN A 58 -42.91 20.21 -10.91
CA ASN A 58 -44.00 20.10 -11.88
C ASN A 58 -45.26 19.55 -11.20
N PRO A 59 -46.16 20.42 -10.72
CA PRO A 59 -47.47 20.03 -10.21
C PRO A 59 -48.39 19.62 -11.37
N THR A 60 -48.57 18.31 -11.54
CA THR A 60 -49.39 17.74 -12.62
C THR A 60 -50.90 17.82 -12.32
N ASP A 61 -51.28 18.08 -11.07
CA ASP A 61 -52.65 18.25 -10.65
C ASP A 61 -53.07 19.73 -10.66
N ILE A 62 -53.91 20.10 -11.63
CA ILE A 62 -54.44 21.47 -11.82
C ILE A 62 -55.35 21.95 -10.67
N SER A 63 -55.79 21.06 -9.78
CA SER A 63 -56.65 21.43 -8.65
C SER A 63 -55.89 22.06 -7.48
N ILE A 64 -54.54 21.99 -7.50
CA ILE A 64 -53.69 22.56 -6.46
C ILE A 64 -53.72 24.09 -6.57
N SER A 65 -54.03 24.78 -5.48
CA SER A 65 -54.00 26.25 -5.42
C SER A 65 -53.34 26.71 -4.12
N GLN A 66 -52.30 27.54 -4.22
CA GLN A 66 -51.56 28.15 -3.11
C GLN A 66 -51.20 27.15 -1.99
N ARG A 67 -50.82 25.93 -2.37
CA ARG A 67 -50.60 24.85 -1.41
C ARG A 67 -49.22 24.98 -0.78
N ARG A 68 -49.17 25.12 0.55
CA ARG A 68 -47.91 25.21 1.30
C ARG A 68 -47.26 23.83 1.41
N VAL A 69 -45.98 23.74 1.05
CA VAL A 69 -45.22 22.48 1.02
C VAL A 69 -43.91 22.59 1.78
N ARG A 70 -43.38 21.43 2.18
CA ARG A 70 -42.02 21.26 2.72
C ARG A 70 -41.24 20.25 1.89
N LEU A 71 -39.92 20.39 1.90
CA LEU A 71 -38.99 19.51 1.19
C LEU A 71 -38.13 18.75 2.20
N LYS A 72 -37.74 17.52 1.83
CA LYS A 72 -36.78 16.71 2.57
C LYS A 72 -35.68 16.23 1.63
N LEU A 73 -34.43 16.45 2.02
CA LEU A 73 -33.25 16.03 1.27
C LEU A 73 -32.68 14.73 1.87
N TYR A 74 -32.15 13.89 0.99
CA TYR A 74 -31.36 12.71 1.33
C TYR A 74 -30.08 12.70 0.50
N ILE A 75 -28.92 12.50 1.11
CA ILE A 75 -27.63 12.35 0.44
C ILE A 75 -27.06 10.97 0.81
N GLN A 76 -26.82 10.12 -0.19
CA GLN A 76 -26.37 8.75 0.01
C GLN A 76 -25.17 8.43 -0.88
N GLY A 77 -24.06 7.96 -0.30
CA GLY A 77 -22.87 7.59 -1.06
C GLY A 77 -21.67 7.33 -0.15
N ASN A 78 -20.79 6.42 -0.57
CA ASN A 78 -19.54 6.06 0.11
C ASN A 78 -19.67 5.86 1.65
N GLY A 79 -20.70 5.13 2.09
CA GLY A 79 -20.96 4.85 3.51
C GLY A 79 -21.68 5.97 4.28
N LEU A 80 -21.97 7.11 3.66
CA LEU A 80 -22.77 8.19 4.25
C LEU A 80 -24.25 8.03 3.88
N ASN A 81 -25.13 8.22 4.87
CA ASN A 81 -26.58 8.28 4.69
C ASN A 81 -27.11 9.47 5.49
N ILE A 82 -27.15 10.63 4.81
CA ILE A 82 -27.49 11.92 5.40
C ILE A 82 -28.93 12.24 5.01
N GLN A 83 -29.72 12.76 5.94
CA GLN A 83 -31.07 13.24 5.66
C GLN A 83 -31.37 14.53 6.41
N THR A 84 -32.22 15.38 5.85
CA THR A 84 -32.73 16.53 6.60
C THR A 84 -33.68 16.06 7.71
N SER A 85 -33.70 16.75 8.84
CA SER A 85 -34.72 16.61 9.87
C SER A 85 -36.14 16.80 9.29
N ASP A 86 -37.15 16.23 9.95
CA ASP A 86 -38.54 16.32 9.45
C ASP A 86 -39.06 17.76 9.37
N TYR A 87 -38.54 18.61 10.26
CA TYR A 87 -38.78 20.05 10.29
C TYR A 87 -37.45 20.79 10.27
N ALA A 88 -37.01 21.19 9.08
CA ALA A 88 -35.82 22.03 8.91
C ALA A 88 -36.08 23.41 9.51
N GLN A 89 -35.20 23.85 10.42
CA GLN A 89 -35.21 25.20 10.96
C GLN A 89 -34.96 26.21 9.84
N GLU A 90 -35.68 27.34 9.90
CA GLU A 90 -35.55 28.47 8.96
C GLU A 90 -35.87 28.14 7.48
N GLN A 91 -36.61 27.06 7.19
CA GLN A 91 -37.10 26.81 5.84
C GLN A 91 -38.12 27.89 5.42
N ARG A 92 -37.83 28.60 4.33
CA ARG A 92 -38.76 29.56 3.73
C ARG A 92 -40.04 28.83 3.28
N PRO A 93 -41.24 29.38 3.53
CA PRO A 93 -42.48 28.78 3.03
C PRO A 93 -42.47 28.69 1.50
N ILE A 94 -42.69 27.49 0.97
CA ILE A 94 -42.83 27.22 -0.47
C ILE A 94 -44.32 27.00 -0.75
N TYR A 95 -44.85 27.67 -1.77
CA TYR A 95 -46.22 27.50 -2.23
C TYR A 95 -46.22 27.06 -3.69
N ILE A 96 -47.06 26.07 -4.01
CA ILE A 96 -47.20 25.52 -5.37
C ILE A 96 -48.64 25.71 -5.88
N ASN A 97 -48.79 25.91 -7.19
CA ASN A 97 -50.08 25.94 -7.91
C ASN A 97 -50.08 24.86 -9.00
N GLY A 98 -51.25 24.31 -9.30
CA GLY A 98 -51.44 23.29 -10.32
C GLY A 98 -51.18 23.81 -11.72
N GLY A 99 -50.45 23.06 -12.54
CA GLY A 99 -50.13 23.43 -13.93
C GLY A 99 -49.06 24.51 -14.09
N GLU A 100 -48.50 25.03 -13.00
CA GLU A 100 -47.44 26.04 -13.01
C GLU A 100 -46.09 25.37 -12.69
N LEU A 101 -45.14 25.41 -13.63
CA LEU A 101 -43.78 24.94 -13.38
C LEU A 101 -43.04 25.93 -12.49
N GLN A 102 -42.51 25.43 -11.37
CA GLN A 102 -41.69 26.23 -10.46
C GLN A 102 -40.27 25.69 -10.43
N THR A 103 -39.27 26.58 -10.41
CA THR A 103 -37.87 26.21 -10.24
C THR A 103 -37.37 26.76 -8.92
N LEU A 104 -36.85 25.89 -8.06
CA LEU A 104 -36.13 26.30 -6.85
C LEU A 104 -34.63 26.14 -7.07
N THR A 105 -33.85 27.07 -6.58
CA THR A 105 -32.38 27.02 -6.58
C THR A 105 -31.87 26.56 -5.22
N ASN A 106 -30.57 26.26 -5.12
CA ASN A 106 -29.93 25.99 -3.82
C ASN A 106 -30.15 27.11 -2.79
N VAL A 107 -30.30 28.36 -3.20
CA VAL A 107 -30.58 29.48 -2.29
C VAL A 107 -31.97 29.36 -1.67
N ASP A 108 -32.97 28.92 -2.44
CA ASP A 108 -34.35 28.77 -1.98
C ASP A 108 -34.51 27.62 -0.98
N ILE A 109 -33.66 26.59 -1.11
CA ILE A 109 -33.68 25.38 -0.28
C ILE A 109 -32.42 25.24 0.61
N ALA A 110 -31.70 26.34 0.83
CA ALA A 110 -30.42 26.36 1.54
C ALA A 110 -30.52 25.73 2.94
N SER A 111 -31.65 25.92 3.63
CA SER A 111 -31.91 25.37 4.96
C SER A 111 -31.79 23.84 5.00
N LEU A 112 -32.08 23.13 3.89
CA LEU A 112 -31.99 21.67 3.83
C LEU A 112 -30.55 21.15 3.92
N PHE A 113 -29.58 21.97 3.53
CA PHE A 113 -28.16 21.61 3.46
C PHE A 113 -27.36 22.09 4.68
N ARG A 114 -27.97 22.82 5.62
CA ARG A 114 -27.29 23.32 6.82
C ARG A 114 -27.08 22.23 7.87
N LEU A 115 -25.93 22.23 8.52
CA LEU A 115 -25.52 21.20 9.50
C LEU A 115 -26.57 20.97 10.59
N GLU A 116 -27.17 22.03 11.14
CA GLU A 116 -28.19 21.95 12.20
C GLU A 116 -29.46 21.20 11.77
N ASN A 117 -29.72 21.12 10.46
CA ASN A 117 -30.86 20.42 9.90
C ASN A 117 -30.51 19.04 9.35
N LEU A 118 -29.24 18.63 9.35
CA LEU A 118 -28.79 17.34 8.82
C LEU A 118 -28.62 16.29 9.92
N GLN A 119 -29.12 15.09 9.66
CA GLN A 119 -28.92 13.88 10.46
C GLN A 119 -28.07 12.88 9.67
N GLY A 120 -27.22 12.11 10.34
CA GLY A 120 -26.34 11.12 9.69
C GLY A 120 -24.96 11.65 9.26
N ILE A 121 -24.57 12.84 9.74
CA ILE A 121 -23.22 13.43 9.55
C ILE A 121 -22.76 14.11 10.85
N SER A 122 -21.46 14.14 11.11
CA SER A 122 -20.84 14.92 12.20
C SER A 122 -20.34 16.29 11.73
N ALA A 123 -20.15 17.24 12.66
CA ALA A 123 -19.62 18.57 12.34
C ALA A 123 -18.26 18.52 11.62
N ALA A 124 -17.37 17.62 12.04
CA ALA A 124 -16.07 17.42 11.40
C ALA A 124 -16.19 16.86 9.98
N GLN A 125 -17.13 15.93 9.74
CA GLN A 125 -17.38 15.40 8.39
C GLN A 125 -18.04 16.44 7.49
N TYR A 126 -18.92 17.28 8.02
CA TYR A 126 -19.59 18.35 7.26
C TYR A 126 -18.63 19.48 6.84
N ALA A 127 -17.63 19.79 7.68
CA ALA A 127 -16.63 20.82 7.38
C ALA A 127 -15.63 20.39 6.29
N ASN A 128 -15.50 19.08 6.03
CA ASN A 128 -14.55 18.53 5.07
C ASN A 128 -15.21 18.21 3.72
N PRO A 129 -14.43 18.24 2.61
CA PRO A 129 -14.83 17.65 1.33
C PRO A 129 -15.40 16.23 1.46
N LEU A 130 -16.52 15.96 0.78
CA LEU A 130 -16.99 14.59 0.61
C LEU A 130 -15.93 13.76 -0.14
N PRO A 131 -15.64 12.53 0.30
CA PRO A 131 -14.72 11.64 -0.39
C PRO A 131 -15.14 11.37 -1.84
N GLU A 132 -14.18 11.08 -2.71
CA GLU A 132 -14.45 10.72 -4.12
C GLU A 132 -15.36 9.49 -4.23
N GLY A 133 -16.26 9.50 -5.20
CA GLY A 133 -17.19 8.39 -5.44
C GLY A 133 -18.58 8.83 -5.94
N MET A 134 -19.47 7.85 -6.07
CA MET A 134 -20.86 8.08 -6.47
C MET A 134 -21.72 8.50 -5.28
N TYR A 135 -22.50 9.57 -5.43
CA TYR A 135 -23.48 10.07 -4.47
C TYR A 135 -24.84 10.31 -5.13
N ASN A 136 -25.91 9.96 -4.42
CA ASN A 136 -27.28 10.24 -4.80
C ASN A 136 -27.84 11.36 -3.93
N PHE A 137 -28.22 12.47 -4.55
CA PHE A 137 -28.94 13.57 -3.91
C PHE A 137 -30.42 13.47 -4.26
N CYS A 138 -31.26 13.17 -3.27
CA CYS A 138 -32.68 12.91 -3.48
C CYS A 138 -33.57 13.88 -2.73
N PHE A 139 -34.72 14.20 -3.33
CA PHE A 139 -35.72 15.11 -2.77
C PHE A 139 -37.10 14.46 -2.72
N GLU A 140 -37.82 14.74 -1.63
CA GLU A 140 -39.24 14.45 -1.46
C GLU A 140 -39.99 15.72 -1.03
N MET A 141 -41.23 15.85 -1.47
CA MET A 141 -42.12 16.95 -1.11
C MET A 141 -43.32 16.45 -0.31
N TYR A 142 -43.65 17.21 0.73
CA TYR A 142 -44.75 16.93 1.63
C TYR A 142 -45.65 18.14 1.76
N ASP A 143 -46.94 17.89 1.95
CA ASP A 143 -47.89 18.90 2.40
C ASP A 143 -47.52 19.39 3.79
N PHE A 144 -47.53 20.71 4.00
CA PHE A 144 -47.10 21.29 5.27
C PHE A 144 -48.08 21.02 6.43
N VAL A 145 -49.39 20.93 6.15
CA VAL A 145 -50.44 20.80 7.18
C VAL A 145 -50.70 19.33 7.50
N THR A 146 -50.91 18.50 6.47
CA THR A 146 -51.26 17.08 6.63
C THR A 146 -50.05 16.18 6.78
N ASN A 147 -48.84 16.71 6.54
CA ASN A 147 -47.59 15.95 6.49
C ASN A 147 -47.60 14.79 5.48
N GLN A 148 -48.54 14.81 4.53
CA GLN A 148 -48.68 13.78 3.50
C GLN A 148 -47.64 13.98 2.40
N LYS A 149 -47.00 12.89 1.96
CA LYS A 149 -46.08 12.93 0.81
C LYS A 149 -46.86 13.17 -0.48
N ILE A 150 -46.48 14.20 -1.23
CA ILE A 150 -47.16 14.62 -2.46
C ILE A 150 -46.27 14.52 -3.71
N SER A 151 -45.01 14.09 -3.57
CA SER A 151 -44.12 13.73 -4.68
C SER A 151 -43.55 12.32 -4.56
N GLN A 152 -43.11 11.75 -5.68
CA GLN A 152 -42.18 10.64 -5.65
C GLN A 152 -40.81 11.11 -5.14
N LYS A 153 -40.00 10.19 -4.61
CA LYS A 153 -38.60 10.45 -4.31
C LYS A 153 -37.83 10.54 -5.62
N SER A 154 -37.26 11.70 -5.91
CA SER A 154 -36.51 11.94 -7.14
C SER A 154 -35.05 12.19 -6.80
N CYS A 155 -34.12 11.57 -7.54
CA CYS A 155 -32.70 11.57 -7.23
C CYS A 155 -31.85 12.03 -8.43
N ALA A 156 -30.78 12.76 -8.15
CA ALA A 156 -29.68 12.97 -9.08
C ALA A 156 -28.44 12.20 -8.59
N SER A 157 -27.82 11.43 -9.49
CA SER A 157 -26.60 10.69 -9.22
C SER A 157 -25.38 11.48 -9.70
N LEU A 158 -24.48 11.81 -8.78
CA LEU A 158 -23.28 12.60 -9.01
C LEU A 158 -22.04 11.74 -8.77
N TYR A 159 -21.06 11.80 -9.66
CA TYR A 159 -19.72 11.25 -9.41
C TYR A 159 -18.79 12.38 -8.97
N LEU A 160 -18.41 12.40 -7.70
CA LEU A 160 -17.52 13.40 -7.12
C LEU A 160 -16.07 12.98 -7.31
N ILE A 161 -15.23 13.86 -7.85
CA ILE A 161 -13.79 13.66 -8.10
C ILE A 161 -13.03 14.88 -7.53
N LEU A 162 -11.88 14.67 -6.87
CA LEU A 162 -10.98 15.74 -6.45
C LEU A 162 -9.76 15.82 -7.39
N ASN A 163 -9.52 17.00 -7.95
CA ASN A 163 -8.33 17.32 -8.74
C ASN A 163 -7.09 17.46 -7.86
N ASP A 164 -5.91 17.21 -8.41
CA ASP A 164 -4.65 17.43 -7.69
C ASP A 164 -4.25 18.93 -7.71
N PRO A 165 -3.60 19.44 -6.65
CA PRO A 165 -3.09 20.81 -6.61
C PRO A 165 -1.92 21.03 -7.60
N PRO A 166 -1.63 22.29 -7.98
CA PRO A 166 -0.58 22.62 -8.93
C PRO A 166 0.81 22.32 -8.36
N ILE A 167 1.76 22.02 -9.26
CA ILE A 167 3.18 21.80 -8.93
C ILE A 167 3.97 23.08 -9.18
N LEU A 168 4.78 23.52 -8.23
CA LEU A 168 5.60 24.74 -8.37
C LEU A 168 6.86 24.43 -9.21
N ASN A 169 7.16 25.29 -10.19
CA ASN A 169 8.27 25.09 -11.12
C ASN A 169 9.39 26.13 -10.90
N THR A 170 9.06 27.42 -10.88
CA THR A 170 10.07 28.50 -10.76
C THR A 170 9.51 29.59 -9.87
N PRO A 171 10.30 30.21 -8.98
CA PRO A 171 11.60 29.79 -8.51
C PRO A 171 11.57 28.39 -7.87
N GLN A 172 12.62 27.59 -8.07
CA GLN A 172 12.79 26.25 -7.52
C GLN A 172 12.86 26.30 -5.98
N LYS A 173 12.66 25.14 -5.35
CA LYS A 173 12.70 25.02 -3.89
C LYS A 173 14.08 25.40 -3.34
N ASN A 174 14.11 26.42 -2.47
CA ASN A 174 15.31 27.03 -1.89
C ASN A 174 16.23 27.71 -2.92
N GLU A 175 15.67 28.26 -4.00
CA GLU A 175 16.42 29.03 -5.00
C GLU A 175 16.89 30.39 -4.44
N GLN A 176 17.97 30.95 -5.01
CA GLN A 176 18.56 32.22 -4.59
C GLN A 176 18.39 33.21 -5.75
N ILE A 177 17.66 34.31 -5.55
CA ILE A 177 17.30 35.27 -6.61
C ILE A 177 17.99 36.60 -6.37
N ALA A 178 18.87 36.98 -7.29
CA ALA A 178 19.61 38.23 -7.23
C ALA A 178 18.69 39.43 -7.48
N SER A 179 18.82 40.46 -6.65
CA SER A 179 18.09 41.72 -6.80
C SER A 179 18.56 42.42 -8.06
N THR A 180 17.66 42.94 -8.86
CA THR A 180 18.00 43.79 -10.01
C THR A 180 17.51 45.21 -9.75
N GLU A 181 18.05 46.20 -10.47
CA GLU A 181 17.52 47.59 -10.41
C GLU A 181 16.01 47.62 -10.73
N PHE A 182 15.55 46.67 -11.55
CA PHE A 182 14.15 46.41 -11.85
C PHE A 182 13.84 44.93 -11.59
N PRO A 183 13.32 44.53 -10.40
CA PRO A 183 12.96 43.14 -10.11
C PRO A 183 12.04 42.61 -11.20
N ASN A 184 12.35 41.42 -11.72
CA ASN A 184 11.57 40.76 -12.75
C ASN A 184 11.55 39.25 -12.49
N ILE A 185 11.00 38.85 -11.34
CA ILE A 185 11.02 37.46 -10.88
C ILE A 185 9.82 36.73 -11.48
N LEU A 186 10.08 35.71 -12.28
CA LEU A 186 9.04 34.89 -12.87
C LEU A 186 8.70 33.71 -11.95
N PHE A 187 7.48 33.72 -11.40
CA PHE A 187 6.90 32.58 -10.73
C PHE A 187 6.08 31.75 -11.72
N THR A 188 6.28 30.43 -11.78
CA THR A 188 5.50 29.53 -12.65
C THR A 188 5.13 28.24 -11.94
N TRP A 189 3.98 27.67 -12.31
CA TRP A 189 3.48 26.40 -11.79
C TRP A 189 2.78 25.59 -12.89
N THR A 190 2.69 24.28 -12.68
CA THR A 190 2.04 23.34 -13.61
C THR A 190 0.64 22.98 -13.11
N PRO A 191 -0.43 23.22 -13.91
CA PRO A 191 -1.79 22.84 -13.58
C PRO A 191 -1.98 21.32 -13.60
N ARG A 192 -2.82 20.79 -12.71
CA ARG A 192 -3.08 19.34 -12.58
C ARG A 192 -4.56 18.96 -12.50
N GLN A 193 -5.44 19.90 -12.84
CA GLN A 193 -6.86 19.64 -12.97
C GLN A 193 -7.20 18.83 -14.23
N ILE A 194 -8.17 17.93 -14.09
CA ILE A 194 -8.74 17.12 -15.17
C ILE A 194 -10.14 17.64 -15.53
N ASN A 195 -10.98 17.96 -14.55
CA ASN A 195 -12.40 18.29 -14.75
C ASN A 195 -12.83 19.66 -14.17
N ALA A 196 -11.87 20.51 -13.77
CA ALA A 196 -12.15 21.85 -13.27
C ALA A 196 -12.21 22.88 -14.40
N THR A 197 -13.30 23.65 -14.46
CA THR A 197 -13.45 24.80 -15.36
C THR A 197 -13.24 26.11 -14.61
N ASN A 198 -12.89 27.18 -15.35
CA ASN A 198 -12.69 28.54 -14.81
C ASN A 198 -11.78 28.56 -13.56
N VAL A 199 -10.62 27.91 -13.70
CA VAL A 199 -9.63 27.82 -12.64
C VAL A 199 -8.78 29.09 -12.63
N SER A 200 -8.77 29.76 -11.49
CA SER A 200 -7.81 30.79 -11.15
C SER A 200 -6.83 30.27 -10.11
N TYR A 201 -5.74 30.99 -9.91
CA TYR A 201 -4.68 30.65 -8.99
C TYR A 201 -4.45 31.82 -8.06
N LYS A 202 -4.64 31.59 -6.76
CA LYS A 202 -4.24 32.56 -5.74
C LYS A 202 -2.77 32.30 -5.41
N PHE A 203 -1.92 33.22 -5.85
CA PHE A 203 -0.51 33.27 -5.47
C PHE A 203 -0.39 33.94 -4.10
N GLU A 204 0.42 33.37 -3.21
CA GLU A 204 0.77 33.96 -1.93
C GLU A 204 2.28 33.96 -1.77
N LEU A 205 2.84 35.13 -1.45
CA LEU A 205 4.25 35.34 -1.10
C LEU A 205 4.31 35.91 0.31
N LYS A 206 5.21 35.36 1.12
CA LYS A 206 5.45 35.75 2.50
C LYS A 206 6.93 35.95 2.74
N GLN A 207 7.26 36.94 3.57
CA GLN A 207 8.59 37.08 4.14
C GLN A 207 8.69 36.18 5.37
N LEU A 208 9.67 35.29 5.43
CA LEU A 208 9.91 34.48 6.62
C LEU A 208 10.57 35.35 7.70
N LEU A 209 9.94 35.43 8.88
CA LEU A 209 10.43 36.24 9.99
C LEU A 209 11.72 35.67 10.62
N ASP A 210 11.77 34.34 10.74
CA ASP A 210 12.97 33.61 11.16
C ASP A 210 13.46 32.75 9.98
N PRO A 211 14.58 33.12 9.34
CA PRO A 211 15.10 32.41 8.18
C PRO A 211 15.67 31.02 8.51
N SER A 212 15.90 30.72 9.80
CA SER A 212 16.44 29.44 10.28
C SER A 212 15.36 28.36 10.47
N LEU A 213 14.09 28.77 10.62
CA LEU A 213 12.97 27.84 10.74
C LEU A 213 12.67 27.14 9.40
N ASP A 214 12.14 25.93 9.49
CA ASP A 214 11.65 25.21 8.32
C ASP A 214 10.59 26.06 7.58
N PRO A 215 10.71 26.25 6.25
CA PRO A 215 9.80 27.10 5.49
C PRO A 215 8.33 26.72 5.61
N GLN A 216 8.00 25.45 5.84
CA GLN A 216 6.62 24.99 6.01
C GLN A 216 6.01 25.54 7.30
N ILE A 217 6.80 25.64 8.38
CA ILE A 217 6.40 26.20 9.66
C ILE A 217 6.45 27.73 9.60
N GLY A 218 7.56 28.27 9.10
CA GLY A 218 7.76 29.71 8.97
C GLY A 218 6.66 30.40 8.14
N PHE A 219 6.21 29.77 7.06
CA PHE A 219 5.15 30.32 6.20
C PHE A 219 3.79 30.45 6.92
N GLN A 220 3.46 29.53 7.84
CA GLN A 220 2.20 29.61 8.58
C GLN A 220 2.21 30.76 9.60
N MET A 221 3.37 31.06 10.18
CA MET A 221 3.52 32.10 11.20
C MET A 221 3.78 33.49 10.61
N SER A 222 4.18 33.56 9.34
CA SER A 222 4.55 34.82 8.69
C SER A 222 3.33 35.56 8.10
N PRO A 223 3.33 36.91 8.13
CA PRO A 223 2.31 37.70 7.46
C PRO A 223 2.42 37.60 5.93
N THR A 224 1.29 37.77 5.24
CA THR A 224 1.26 37.83 3.77
C THR A 224 1.92 39.12 3.29
N LEU A 225 2.97 38.99 2.47
CA LEU A 225 3.65 40.12 1.84
C LEU A 225 2.94 40.54 0.56
N TYR A 226 2.61 39.56 -0.28
CA TYR A 226 1.92 39.80 -1.53
C TYR A 226 0.98 38.64 -1.83
N GLU A 227 -0.21 38.95 -2.33
CA GLU A 227 -1.13 37.98 -2.88
C GLU A 227 -1.80 38.53 -4.13
N GLU A 228 -2.01 37.67 -5.12
CA GLU A 228 -2.72 38.02 -6.35
C GLU A 228 -3.49 36.79 -6.86
N THR A 229 -4.64 37.02 -7.47
CA THR A 229 -5.41 35.96 -8.14
C THR A 229 -5.27 36.09 -9.65
N LEU A 230 -4.81 35.02 -10.30
CA LEU A 230 -4.42 35.00 -11.71
C LEU A 230 -5.20 33.91 -12.45
N PHE A 231 -5.48 34.12 -13.73
CA PHE A 231 -6.00 33.05 -14.61
C PHE A 231 -4.89 32.32 -15.37
N GLY A 232 -3.69 32.90 -15.43
CA GLY A 232 -2.51 32.27 -15.99
C GLY A 232 -1.77 31.39 -14.98
N THR A 233 -0.83 30.58 -15.47
CA THR A 233 0.01 29.68 -14.66
C THR A 233 1.38 30.29 -14.34
N ALA A 234 1.46 31.62 -14.39
CA ALA A 234 2.66 32.38 -14.11
C ALA A 234 2.32 33.76 -13.53
N LEU A 235 3.18 34.25 -12.64
CA LEU A 235 3.17 35.61 -12.11
C LEU A 235 4.53 36.24 -12.39
N LEU A 236 4.54 37.47 -12.93
CA LEU A 236 5.75 38.25 -13.11
C LEU A 236 5.86 39.30 -12.01
N TYR A 237 6.70 39.04 -11.01
CA TYR A 237 6.94 39.95 -9.90
C TYR A 237 7.83 41.10 -10.34
N ASN A 238 7.26 42.32 -10.36
CA ASN A 238 7.91 43.51 -10.88
C ASN A 238 7.83 44.69 -9.90
N LEU A 239 8.36 45.85 -10.30
CA LEU A 239 8.41 47.09 -9.50
C LEU A 239 7.07 47.59 -8.97
N SER A 240 5.93 47.18 -9.54
CA SER A 240 4.60 47.58 -9.05
C SER A 240 4.19 46.83 -7.77
N MET A 241 4.92 45.79 -7.39
CA MET A 241 4.68 44.96 -6.21
C MET A 241 5.60 45.40 -5.05
N PRO A 242 5.33 44.96 -3.80
CA PRO A 242 6.16 45.32 -2.66
C PRO A 242 7.65 45.08 -2.91
N ILE A 243 8.50 45.97 -2.42
CA ILE A 243 9.94 45.81 -2.63
C ILE A 243 10.43 44.64 -1.78
N LEU A 244 11.11 43.67 -2.40
CA LEU A 244 11.82 42.62 -1.69
C LEU A 244 13.15 43.17 -1.18
N THR A 245 13.48 42.89 0.08
CA THR A 245 14.71 43.35 0.72
C THR A 245 15.80 42.30 0.50
N PRO A 246 16.93 42.68 -0.13
CA PRO A 246 18.09 41.79 -0.24
C PRO A 246 18.55 41.28 1.14
N GLY A 247 18.93 40.01 1.22
CA GLY A 247 19.33 39.31 2.44
C GLY A 247 18.19 38.53 3.11
N LEU A 248 16.92 38.83 2.80
CA LEU A 248 15.77 38.17 3.45
C LEU A 248 15.30 36.92 2.69
N ARG A 249 14.69 35.99 3.43
CA ARG A 249 14.11 34.76 2.89
C ARG A 249 12.61 34.91 2.72
N TYR A 250 12.12 34.48 1.57
CA TYR A 250 10.71 34.51 1.22
C TYR A 250 10.21 33.10 0.93
N ALA A 251 8.92 32.87 1.15
CA ALA A 251 8.27 31.62 0.84
C ALA A 251 6.95 31.88 0.13
N TRP A 252 6.62 30.99 -0.80
CA TRP A 252 5.48 31.16 -1.68
C TRP A 252 4.77 29.83 -1.92
N ARG A 253 3.48 29.94 -2.20
CA ARG A 253 2.63 28.82 -2.61
C ARG A 253 1.54 29.33 -3.54
N VAL A 254 0.88 28.39 -4.20
CA VAL A 254 -0.23 28.67 -5.10
C VAL A 254 -1.42 27.82 -4.71
N ARG A 255 -2.60 28.44 -4.60
CA ARG A 255 -3.88 27.76 -4.42
C ARG A 255 -4.64 27.76 -5.73
N ALA A 256 -4.96 26.59 -6.27
CA ALA A 256 -5.89 26.47 -7.39
C ALA A 256 -7.33 26.63 -6.89
N ILE A 257 -8.07 27.57 -7.49
CA ILE A 257 -9.45 27.90 -7.14
C ILE A 257 -10.28 27.72 -8.41
N SER A 258 -11.24 26.81 -8.41
CA SER A 258 -12.25 26.76 -9.46
C SER A 258 -13.45 27.59 -9.03
N THR A 259 -14.00 28.39 -9.94
CA THR A 259 -15.23 29.16 -9.67
C THR A 259 -16.32 28.81 -10.67
N THR A 260 -17.57 28.89 -10.25
CA THR A 260 -18.74 28.87 -11.14
C THR A 260 -19.61 30.05 -10.77
N GLY A 261 -19.60 31.11 -11.57
CA GLY A 261 -20.20 32.38 -11.16
C GLY A 261 -19.35 33.09 -10.11
N LEU A 262 -19.93 33.41 -8.95
CA LEU A 262 -19.30 34.15 -7.84
C LEU A 262 -18.71 33.26 -6.72
N SER A 263 -18.86 31.93 -6.79
CA SER A 263 -18.57 31.00 -5.71
C SER A 263 -17.47 30.02 -6.08
N GLU A 264 -16.57 29.79 -5.12
CA GLU A 264 -15.55 28.76 -5.20
C GLU A 264 -16.18 27.35 -5.23
N ASN A 265 -15.58 26.46 -6.00
CA ASN A 265 -15.88 25.04 -6.01
C ASN A 265 -14.77 24.31 -5.27
N ALA A 266 -15.11 23.64 -4.19
CA ALA A 266 -14.21 22.71 -3.54
C ALA A 266 -14.08 21.45 -4.42
N ILE A 267 -13.16 21.45 -5.38
CA ILE A 267 -12.93 20.30 -6.28
C ILE A 267 -11.46 19.91 -6.37
N PHE A 268 -10.63 20.40 -5.45
CA PHE A 268 -9.20 20.11 -5.36
C PHE A 268 -8.85 19.45 -4.03
N LYS A 269 -7.88 18.52 -4.06
CA LYS A 269 -7.23 17.99 -2.86
C LYS A 269 -6.45 19.10 -2.16
N ASN A 270 -6.29 18.98 -0.84
CA ASN A 270 -5.61 19.97 0.00
C ASN A 270 -6.16 21.40 -0.19
N ASP A 271 -7.46 21.54 -0.46
CA ASP A 271 -8.12 22.83 -0.73
C ASP A 271 -7.45 23.66 -1.85
N GLY A 272 -6.80 22.95 -2.80
CA GLY A 272 -6.10 23.54 -3.95
C GLY A 272 -4.68 24.02 -3.67
N TYR A 273 -4.18 23.95 -2.43
CA TYR A 273 -2.85 24.43 -2.08
C TYR A 273 -1.74 23.51 -2.59
N SER A 274 -0.78 24.10 -3.29
CA SER A 274 0.52 23.48 -3.61
C SER A 274 1.35 23.26 -2.34
N GLU A 275 2.48 22.58 -2.50
CA GLU A 275 3.55 22.66 -1.49
C GLU A 275 4.10 24.08 -1.37
N ILE A 276 4.86 24.34 -0.31
CA ILE A 276 5.49 25.64 -0.05
C ILE A 276 6.93 25.60 -0.55
N TYR A 277 7.24 26.46 -1.51
CA TYR A 277 8.63 26.71 -1.94
C TYR A 277 9.16 27.95 -1.24
N SER A 278 10.47 27.99 -0.99
CA SER A 278 11.13 29.19 -0.45
C SER A 278 12.27 29.62 -1.36
N PHE A 279 12.61 30.91 -1.33
CA PHE A 279 13.78 31.45 -2.01
C PHE A 279 14.41 32.55 -1.14
N LYS A 280 15.74 32.75 -1.27
CA LYS A 280 16.41 33.90 -0.66
C LYS A 280 16.51 35.00 -1.71
N TYR A 281 16.10 36.22 -1.36
CA TYR A 281 16.30 37.38 -2.22
C TYR A 281 17.65 38.01 -1.85
N THR A 282 18.59 38.04 -2.77
CA THR A 282 20.00 38.36 -2.49
C THR A 282 20.40 39.64 -3.21
N ALA A 283 21.54 40.24 -2.88
CA ALA A 283 22.01 41.37 -3.67
C ALA A 283 22.30 40.95 -5.14
N SER A 284 22.26 41.91 -6.08
CA SER A 284 22.68 41.67 -7.47
C SER A 284 24.12 41.19 -7.46
N CYS A 285 24.40 40.03 -8.05
CA CYS A 285 25.75 39.50 -8.13
C CYS A 285 26.01 39.00 -9.54
N ALA A 286 27.04 39.50 -10.23
CA ALA A 286 27.29 39.12 -11.62
C ALA A 286 27.87 37.70 -11.69
N ALA A 287 27.47 36.88 -12.67
CA ALA A 287 28.12 35.59 -12.85
C ALA A 287 29.63 35.75 -13.12
N PRO A 288 30.53 34.93 -12.52
CA PRO A 288 31.94 34.92 -12.87
C PRO A 288 32.14 34.69 -14.37
N THR A 289 33.14 35.34 -14.95
CA THR A 289 33.41 35.31 -16.40
C THR A 289 34.73 34.63 -16.71
N PHE A 290 35.01 34.35 -17.99
CA PHE A 290 36.28 33.76 -18.44
C PHE A 290 36.69 32.47 -17.71
N LEU A 291 35.76 31.53 -17.59
CA LEU A 291 36.02 30.22 -17.00
C LEU A 291 37.04 29.46 -17.83
N LEU A 292 38.14 29.04 -17.20
CA LEU A 292 39.19 28.20 -17.78
C LEU A 292 39.33 26.92 -16.96
N SER A 293 39.54 25.81 -17.65
CA SER A 293 39.81 24.51 -17.04
C SER A 293 41.15 23.98 -17.51
N GLU A 294 42.02 23.61 -16.57
CA GLU A 294 43.35 23.07 -16.82
C GLU A 294 43.48 21.72 -16.11
N ALA A 295 43.57 20.63 -16.88
CA ALA A 295 43.76 19.29 -16.32
C ALA A 295 45.14 19.19 -15.65
N GLN A 296 45.17 18.89 -14.35
CA GLN A 296 46.39 18.79 -13.56
C GLN A 296 46.87 17.33 -13.46
N SER A 297 45.95 16.36 -13.56
CA SER A 297 46.24 14.92 -13.65
C SER A 297 45.05 14.17 -14.25
N SER A 298 45.14 12.84 -14.40
CA SER A 298 43.99 11.99 -14.80
C SER A 298 42.80 12.05 -13.82
N LYS A 299 43.02 12.51 -12.58
CA LYS A 299 42.01 12.59 -11.51
C LYS A 299 41.79 14.00 -10.95
N SER A 300 42.41 15.04 -11.53
CA SER A 300 42.27 16.41 -11.01
C SER A 300 42.30 17.50 -12.09
N VAL A 301 41.56 18.58 -11.83
CA VAL A 301 41.46 19.74 -12.72
C VAL A 301 41.50 21.03 -11.90
N LYS A 302 42.24 22.03 -12.38
CA LYS A 302 42.23 23.39 -11.87
C LYS A 302 41.24 24.22 -12.68
N ILE A 303 40.29 24.85 -12.01
CA ILE A 303 39.34 25.78 -12.63
C ILE A 303 39.70 27.19 -12.18
N THR A 304 39.84 28.12 -13.12
CA THR A 304 40.07 29.55 -12.87
C THR A 304 38.98 30.38 -13.55
N TRP A 305 38.70 31.56 -13.02
CA TRP A 305 37.69 32.48 -13.54
C TRP A 305 38.04 33.93 -13.20
N GLU A 306 37.33 34.87 -13.80
CA GLU A 306 37.37 36.28 -13.42
C GLU A 306 36.13 36.67 -12.62
N GLY A 307 36.30 37.57 -11.67
CA GLY A 307 35.24 38.08 -10.82
C GLY A 307 35.36 39.58 -10.55
N ILE A 308 34.26 40.18 -10.13
CA ILE A 308 34.18 41.62 -9.83
C ILE A 308 34.47 41.88 -8.33
N PRO A 309 34.85 43.10 -7.92
CA PRO A 309 35.16 43.43 -6.53
C PRO A 309 34.07 43.11 -5.50
N GLU A 310 32.81 43.09 -5.93
CA GLU A 310 31.62 42.83 -5.11
C GLU A 310 31.47 41.35 -4.73
N HIS A 311 32.23 40.45 -5.37
CA HIS A 311 32.21 39.02 -5.06
C HIS A 311 32.90 38.73 -3.74
N THR A 312 32.14 38.23 -2.78
CA THR A 312 32.61 37.83 -1.46
C THR A 312 33.04 36.36 -1.40
N ARG A 313 32.48 35.50 -2.26
CA ARG A 313 32.77 34.05 -2.30
C ARG A 313 32.38 33.43 -3.64
N TYR A 314 32.89 32.25 -3.94
CA TYR A 314 32.58 31.47 -5.14
C TYR A 314 32.21 30.01 -4.81
N GLN A 315 31.45 29.37 -5.69
CA GLN A 315 31.15 27.94 -5.67
C GLN A 315 31.29 27.36 -7.09
N VAL A 316 32.12 26.33 -7.24
CA VAL A 316 32.23 25.56 -8.48
C VAL A 316 31.34 24.33 -8.37
N GLN A 317 30.40 24.18 -9.30
CA GLN A 317 29.57 22.98 -9.44
C GLN A 317 30.00 22.15 -10.63
N TYR A 318 30.05 20.82 -10.49
CA TYR A 318 30.39 19.91 -11.57
C TYR A 318 29.60 18.59 -11.54
N LYS A 319 29.36 17.99 -12.71
CA LYS A 319 28.69 16.67 -12.85
C LYS A 319 29.17 15.94 -14.10
N LYS A 320 29.01 14.61 -14.14
CA LYS A 320 29.31 13.81 -15.35
C LYS A 320 28.32 14.14 -16.47
N GLN A 321 28.81 14.27 -17.69
CA GLN A 321 27.97 14.62 -18.84
C GLN A 321 27.09 13.45 -19.31
N ASP A 322 27.64 12.23 -19.35
CA ASP A 322 26.99 11.08 -20.00
C ASP A 322 26.07 10.26 -19.08
N VAL A 323 25.67 10.82 -17.94
CA VAL A 323 24.80 10.16 -16.95
C VAL A 323 23.44 10.87 -16.90
N ARG A 324 22.37 10.16 -17.28
CA ARG A 324 21.00 10.69 -17.22
C ARG A 324 20.61 10.97 -15.75
N ASN A 325 20.13 12.19 -15.47
CA ASN A 325 19.81 12.68 -14.12
C ASN A 325 21.00 12.77 -13.13
N ALA A 326 22.23 12.98 -13.62
CA ALA A 326 23.40 13.17 -12.76
C ALA A 326 23.24 14.35 -11.78
N GLN A 327 23.56 14.10 -10.52
CA GLN A 327 23.59 15.11 -9.46
C GLN A 327 24.84 16.00 -9.58
N TRP A 328 24.74 17.26 -9.16
CA TRP A 328 25.85 18.22 -9.13
C TRP A 328 26.65 18.10 -7.82
N PHE A 329 27.97 17.98 -7.94
CA PHE A 329 28.92 18.16 -6.82
C PHE A 329 29.32 19.64 -6.73
N SER A 330 29.71 20.10 -5.53
CA SER A 330 30.05 21.52 -5.29
C SER A 330 31.35 21.67 -4.49
N SER A 331 32.15 22.69 -4.79
CA SER A 331 33.33 23.12 -4.01
C SER A 331 33.32 24.64 -3.88
N ASN A 332 33.59 25.18 -2.68
CA ASN A 332 33.59 26.62 -2.44
C ASN A 332 35.01 27.20 -2.48
N SER A 333 35.14 28.48 -2.85
CA SER A 333 36.42 29.20 -2.88
C SER A 333 36.23 30.68 -2.55
N LEU A 334 37.16 31.31 -1.83
CA LEU A 334 37.18 32.78 -1.68
C LEU A 334 38.01 33.46 -2.78
N ASN A 335 38.75 32.68 -3.55
CA ASN A 335 39.62 33.19 -4.61
C ASN A 335 39.06 32.85 -5.98
N ARG A 336 39.71 33.37 -7.02
CA ARG A 336 39.30 33.23 -8.41
C ARG A 336 39.71 31.88 -9.05
N GLN A 337 39.88 30.86 -8.22
CA GLN A 337 40.30 29.53 -8.62
C GLN A 337 39.81 28.44 -7.66
N SER A 338 39.68 27.21 -8.16
CA SER A 338 39.40 26.01 -7.36
C SER A 338 40.07 24.79 -7.98
N LEU A 339 40.66 23.93 -7.13
CA LEU A 339 41.23 22.65 -7.54
C LEU A 339 40.22 21.53 -7.21
N ILE A 340 39.71 20.86 -8.23
CA ILE A 340 38.82 19.70 -8.08
C ILE A 340 39.66 18.42 -8.21
N ILE A 341 39.50 17.51 -7.25
CA ILE A 341 40.21 16.22 -7.16
C ILE A 341 39.22 15.04 -7.13
N ASN A 342 39.71 13.80 -7.22
CA ASN A 342 38.91 12.56 -7.24
C ASN A 342 38.00 12.42 -8.46
N LEU A 343 38.44 12.91 -9.61
CA LEU A 343 37.74 12.72 -10.87
C LEU A 343 38.11 11.36 -11.48
N GLU A 344 37.22 10.81 -12.30
CA GLU A 344 37.49 9.58 -13.02
C GLU A 344 38.34 9.86 -14.27
N PRO A 345 39.38 9.05 -14.56
CA PRO A 345 40.19 9.19 -15.76
C PRO A 345 39.38 9.01 -17.06
N GLY A 346 39.64 9.85 -18.05
CA GLY A 346 39.02 9.76 -19.38
C GLY A 346 37.54 10.15 -19.45
N VAL A 347 37.00 10.81 -18.42
CA VAL A 347 35.57 11.17 -18.33
C VAL A 347 35.35 12.66 -18.59
N THR A 348 34.27 12.98 -19.31
CA THR A 348 33.84 14.35 -19.57
C THR A 348 32.86 14.84 -18.50
N TYR A 349 33.17 16.01 -17.93
CA TYR A 349 32.36 16.67 -16.91
C TYR A 349 31.84 18.01 -17.43
N GLN A 350 30.61 18.34 -17.03
CA GLN A 350 30.04 19.69 -17.11
C GLN A 350 30.33 20.43 -15.81
N PHE A 351 30.70 21.71 -15.88
CA PHE A 351 30.92 22.55 -14.71
C PHE A 351 30.38 23.98 -14.92
N ARG A 352 30.09 24.66 -13.81
CA ARG A 352 29.72 26.09 -13.76
C ARG A 352 30.28 26.70 -12.49
N VAL A 353 30.64 27.98 -12.52
CA VAL A 353 31.15 28.72 -11.36
C VAL A 353 30.13 29.77 -10.97
N GLY A 354 29.79 29.85 -9.69
CA GLY A 354 28.90 30.88 -9.17
C GLY A 354 29.60 31.78 -8.16
N SER A 355 29.18 33.03 -8.08
CA SER A 355 29.66 34.03 -7.11
C SER A 355 28.57 34.42 -6.12
N SER A 356 28.97 34.68 -4.88
CA SER A 356 28.17 35.32 -3.84
C SER A 356 28.64 36.75 -3.69
N CYS A 357 27.68 37.66 -3.46
CA CYS A 357 27.94 39.04 -3.04
C CYS A 357 27.39 39.30 -1.63
N ASP A 358 26.75 38.30 -1.02
CA ASP A 358 26.21 38.40 0.34
C ASP A 358 27.34 38.34 1.39
N PRO A 359 27.20 39.01 2.54
CA PRO A 359 28.15 38.90 3.67
C PRO A 359 28.23 37.47 4.21
N ALA A 360 29.38 37.09 4.80
CA ALA A 360 29.66 35.72 5.22
C ALA A 360 28.78 35.18 6.37
N GLU A 361 28.00 36.04 7.07
CA GLU A 361 27.30 35.73 8.33
C GLU A 361 25.85 35.20 8.16
N ASP A 362 25.22 35.30 7.00
CA ASP A 362 23.78 34.97 6.82
C ASP A 362 23.47 33.46 6.68
N GLY A 363 24.42 32.58 7.00
CA GLY A 363 24.27 31.13 7.04
C GLY A 363 24.05 30.47 5.67
N VAL A 364 22.85 30.60 5.11
CA VAL A 364 22.49 30.03 3.80
C VAL A 364 23.04 30.93 2.69
N GLN A 365 24.05 30.44 1.99
CA GLN A 365 24.80 31.21 0.99
C GLN A 365 24.32 31.02 -0.45
N SER A 366 24.66 32.02 -1.25
CA SER A 366 24.00 32.36 -2.51
C SER A 366 25.03 32.34 -3.63
N PHE A 367 24.72 31.76 -4.78
CA PHE A 367 25.66 31.75 -5.91
C PHE A 367 24.95 32.07 -7.22
N THR A 368 25.37 33.15 -7.88
CA THR A 368 24.96 33.47 -9.25
C THR A 368 25.90 32.78 -10.23
N TYR A 369 25.40 31.78 -10.95
CA TYR A 369 26.21 30.89 -11.78
C TYR A 369 26.44 31.38 -13.21
N SER A 370 27.63 31.11 -13.72
CA SER A 370 27.98 31.23 -15.13
C SER A 370 27.21 30.24 -16.01
N ASN A 371 27.36 30.40 -17.33
CA ASN A 371 27.02 29.35 -18.29
C ASN A 371 27.79 28.05 -17.99
N ILE A 372 27.23 26.92 -18.41
CA ILE A 372 27.86 25.60 -18.26
C ILE A 372 28.97 25.45 -19.29
N SER A 373 30.17 25.10 -18.80
CA SER A 373 31.34 24.72 -19.60
C SER A 373 31.65 23.23 -19.39
N THR A 374 32.56 22.67 -20.20
CA THR A 374 32.94 21.25 -20.11
C THR A 374 34.45 21.09 -20.07
N PHE A 375 34.94 20.06 -19.38
CA PHE A 375 36.32 19.59 -19.47
C PHE A 375 36.34 18.06 -19.50
N THR A 376 37.41 17.48 -20.05
CA THR A 376 37.63 16.02 -20.08
C THR A 376 38.92 15.70 -19.36
N THR A 377 38.88 14.77 -18.39
CA THR A 377 40.09 14.31 -17.71
C THR A 377 40.94 13.45 -18.64
N PRO A 378 42.29 13.53 -18.57
CA PRO A 378 43.16 12.61 -19.30
C PRO A 378 42.90 11.15 -18.91
N THR A 379 43.06 10.23 -19.86
CA THR A 379 43.04 8.78 -19.59
C THR A 379 44.27 8.37 -18.78
N GLU A 380 44.11 7.44 -17.84
CA GLU A 380 45.25 6.87 -17.10
C GLU A 380 46.12 6.04 -18.06
N THR A 381 47.36 6.48 -18.29
CA THR A 381 48.37 5.68 -18.97
C THR A 381 48.82 4.56 -18.04
N SER A 382 48.75 3.32 -18.53
CA SER A 382 49.25 2.11 -17.85
C SER A 382 50.79 2.15 -17.76
N GLY A 383 51.30 3.00 -16.89
CA GLY A 383 52.67 2.98 -16.41
C GLY A 383 52.59 3.22 -14.93
N VAL A 384 52.73 2.16 -14.13
CA VAL A 384 52.99 2.29 -12.69
C VAL A 384 54.26 3.13 -12.57
N PRO A 385 54.22 4.36 -12.02
CA PRO A 385 55.45 5.04 -11.65
C PRO A 385 56.08 4.16 -10.57
N ALA A 386 57.31 3.70 -10.76
CA ALA A 386 58.07 3.08 -9.70
C ALA A 386 58.23 4.13 -8.58
N TYR A 387 57.51 3.97 -7.47
CA TYR A 387 57.61 4.86 -6.33
C TYR A 387 58.90 4.55 -5.56
N ASN A 388 59.95 5.31 -5.85
CA ASN A 388 61.19 5.29 -5.06
C ASN A 388 60.98 6.15 -3.80
N CYS A 389 60.52 5.56 -2.70
CA CYS A 389 60.48 6.23 -1.41
C CYS A 389 61.91 6.52 -0.90
N GLY A 390 62.15 7.74 -0.41
CA GLY A 390 63.46 8.17 0.14
C GLY A 390 64.21 9.22 -0.70
N ILE A 391 63.67 9.66 -1.83
CA ILE A 391 64.15 10.86 -2.53
C ILE A 391 63.32 12.04 -2.02
N VAL A 392 63.92 12.97 -1.28
CA VAL A 392 63.26 14.24 -0.94
C VAL A 392 63.13 15.04 -2.25
N PRO A 393 61.92 15.24 -2.79
CA PRO A 393 61.79 16.04 -4.00
C PRO A 393 62.27 17.47 -3.72
N GLN A 394 63.07 18.04 -4.62
CA GLN A 394 63.37 19.47 -4.55
C GLN A 394 62.12 20.25 -4.96
N ILE A 395 61.29 20.61 -3.96
CA ILE A 395 60.11 21.44 -4.17
C ILE A 395 60.59 22.88 -4.41
N ASN A 396 60.57 23.33 -5.67
CA ASN A 396 60.96 24.69 -6.03
C ASN A 396 59.71 25.58 -6.18
N ILE A 397 59.35 26.31 -5.12
CA ILE A 397 58.21 27.23 -5.13
C ILE A 397 58.69 28.64 -5.49
N GLN A 398 58.41 29.06 -6.72
CA GLN A 398 58.81 30.38 -7.22
C GLN A 398 57.97 31.54 -6.65
N ASN A 399 56.67 31.32 -6.45
CA ASN A 399 55.77 32.34 -5.92
C ASN A 399 55.81 32.36 -4.38
N GLN A 400 56.23 33.49 -3.81
CA GLN A 400 56.33 33.69 -2.36
C GLN A 400 55.26 34.67 -1.83
N LYS A 401 54.30 35.11 -2.66
CA LYS A 401 53.26 36.06 -2.26
C LYS A 401 52.20 35.35 -1.38
N PRO A 402 52.05 35.71 -0.09
CA PRO A 402 51.10 35.03 0.80
C PRO A 402 49.64 35.23 0.39
N LEU A 403 48.83 34.19 0.56
CA LEU A 403 47.38 34.19 0.45
C LEU A 403 46.78 34.59 1.80
N THR A 404 45.85 35.56 1.79
CA THR A 404 45.30 36.17 3.02
C THR A 404 43.84 35.81 3.29
N ASN A 405 43.24 34.94 2.47
CA ASN A 405 41.81 34.64 2.48
C ASN A 405 41.53 33.16 2.11
N LEU A 406 41.96 32.22 2.95
CA LEU A 406 41.70 30.78 2.81
C LEU A 406 40.43 30.35 3.57
N ILE A 407 39.70 29.32 3.11
CA ILE A 407 38.53 28.74 3.82
C ILE A 407 38.48 27.21 3.88
N GLN A 408 37.64 26.74 4.80
CA GLN A 408 37.03 25.40 4.77
C GLN A 408 36.58 24.98 3.36
N SER A 409 36.80 23.71 3.02
CA SER A 409 36.49 23.06 1.74
C SER A 409 37.39 23.43 0.55
N GLU A 410 38.29 24.41 0.68
CA GLU A 410 39.36 24.62 -0.30
C GLU A 410 40.46 23.57 -0.17
N THR A 411 41.26 23.41 -1.22
CA THR A 411 42.37 22.46 -1.26
C THR A 411 43.65 23.18 -1.66
N PHE A 412 44.71 23.02 -0.88
CA PHE A 412 46.06 23.53 -1.18
C PHE A 412 47.05 22.37 -1.32
N LYS A 413 48.21 22.61 -1.93
CA LYS A 413 49.27 21.59 -2.08
C LYS A 413 50.35 21.77 -1.01
N ALA A 414 50.61 20.72 -0.26
CA ALA A 414 51.79 20.57 0.60
C ALA A 414 52.74 19.55 -0.06
N GLY A 415 53.74 20.04 -0.79
CA GLY A 415 54.52 19.21 -1.70
C GLY A 415 53.65 18.57 -2.79
N ASP A 416 53.65 17.25 -2.86
CA ASP A 416 52.86 16.48 -3.84
C ASP A 416 51.43 16.17 -3.37
N PHE A 417 51.11 16.44 -2.10
CA PHE A 417 49.82 16.07 -1.52
C PHE A 417 48.82 17.23 -1.56
N PRO A 418 47.63 17.03 -2.17
CA PRO A 418 46.52 17.97 -2.01
C PRO A 418 45.89 17.79 -0.62
N VAL A 419 45.90 18.84 0.19
CA VAL A 419 45.27 18.92 1.51
C VAL A 419 43.92 19.58 1.37
N THR A 420 42.81 18.86 1.60
CA THR A 420 41.45 19.41 1.63
C THR A 420 41.09 19.84 3.04
N ILE A 421 40.70 21.11 3.20
CA ILE A 421 40.46 21.71 4.51
C ILE A 421 39.07 21.32 5.03
N LEU A 422 39.01 20.79 6.25
CA LEU A 422 37.76 20.47 6.97
C LEU A 422 37.41 21.53 8.02
N GLU A 423 38.41 22.15 8.64
CA GLU A 423 38.25 23.17 9.66
C GLU A 423 39.41 24.18 9.56
N LEU A 424 39.10 25.46 9.74
CA LEU A 424 40.08 26.54 9.72
C LEU A 424 39.94 27.39 11.00
N GLN A 425 41.06 27.61 11.68
CA GLN A 425 41.17 28.42 12.89
C GLN A 425 41.76 29.79 12.53
N GLY A 426 40.97 30.84 12.71
CA GLY A 426 41.34 32.22 12.33
C GLY A 426 41.03 32.55 10.87
N GLN A 427 40.93 33.84 10.54
CA GLN A 427 40.57 34.30 9.18
C GLN A 427 41.76 34.79 8.35
N ASN A 428 42.94 34.97 8.95
CA ASN A 428 44.12 35.55 8.31
C ASN A 428 45.34 34.64 8.43
N SER A 429 46.24 34.70 7.44
CA SER A 429 47.55 34.01 7.48
C SER A 429 48.44 34.58 8.60
N PRO A 430 49.23 33.74 9.32
CA PRO A 430 49.35 32.29 9.15
C PRO A 430 48.13 31.53 9.69
N TYR A 431 47.74 30.48 8.97
CA TYR A 431 46.54 29.69 9.25
C TYR A 431 46.85 28.47 10.12
N SER A 432 45.85 28.02 10.88
CA SER A 432 45.87 26.71 11.51
C SER A 432 44.53 26.01 11.30
N GLY A 433 44.45 24.70 11.42
CA GLY A 433 43.20 23.98 11.19
C GLY A 433 43.38 22.48 10.94
N ARG A 434 42.29 21.82 10.54
CA ARG A 434 42.25 20.38 10.27
C ARG A 434 41.77 20.11 8.86
N GLY A 435 42.26 19.04 8.26
CA GLY A 435 41.92 18.64 6.91
C GLY A 435 42.15 17.15 6.70
N TYR A 436 42.12 16.74 5.44
CA TYR A 436 42.58 15.41 5.06
C TYR A 436 43.39 15.47 3.76
N ILE A 437 44.32 14.54 3.63
CA ILE A 437 44.99 14.24 2.36
C ILE A 437 44.47 12.91 1.81
N ILE A 438 44.48 12.76 0.49
CA ILE A 438 44.24 11.48 -0.17
C ILE A 438 45.58 11.00 -0.69
N VAL A 439 45.95 9.77 -0.30
CA VAL A 439 47.23 9.17 -0.67
C VAL A 439 47.01 8.19 -1.83
N PRO A 440 47.37 8.54 -3.07
CA PRO A 440 47.00 7.75 -4.26
C PRO A 440 47.58 6.33 -4.27
N TYR A 441 48.77 6.17 -3.68
CA TYR A 441 49.45 4.88 -3.57
C TYR A 441 49.02 4.06 -2.34
N LEU A 442 48.17 4.61 -1.48
CA LEU A 442 47.51 3.90 -0.38
C LEU A 442 46.02 3.73 -0.70
N ALA A 443 45.69 3.26 -1.91
CA ALA A 443 44.31 3.02 -2.36
C ALA A 443 43.35 4.22 -2.17
N ASP A 444 43.83 5.44 -2.39
CA ASP A 444 43.08 6.68 -2.17
C ASP A 444 42.59 6.85 -0.70
N THR A 445 43.31 6.28 0.28
CA THR A 445 42.99 6.40 1.71
C THR A 445 43.06 7.85 2.17
N LYS A 446 42.03 8.28 2.92
CA LYS A 446 41.93 9.63 3.49
C LYS A 446 42.64 9.65 4.85
N ILE A 447 43.73 10.39 4.95
CA ILE A 447 44.47 10.57 6.21
C ILE A 447 44.12 11.94 6.79
N ALA A 448 43.69 11.98 8.05
CA ALA A 448 43.42 13.22 8.75
C ALA A 448 44.73 13.95 9.04
N VAL A 449 44.75 15.26 8.80
CA VAL A 449 45.91 16.12 9.04
C VAL A 449 45.49 17.35 9.83
N GLU A 450 46.39 17.83 10.68
CA GLU A 450 46.31 19.12 11.33
C GLU A 450 47.47 19.98 10.83
N PHE A 451 47.20 21.23 10.54
CA PHE A 451 48.19 22.16 10.06
C PHE A 451 48.24 23.36 10.99
N LYS A 452 49.45 23.81 11.28
CA LYS A 452 49.70 24.87 12.25
C LYS A 452 50.64 25.93 11.67
N ASP A 453 50.23 27.18 11.85
CA ASP A 453 50.93 28.38 11.44
C ASP A 453 51.39 28.35 9.96
N ILE A 454 50.55 27.80 9.08
CA ILE A 454 50.86 27.67 7.66
C ILE A 454 50.68 28.98 6.90
N VAL A 455 51.63 29.26 6.02
CA VAL A 455 51.57 30.32 5.02
C VAL A 455 51.47 29.65 3.66
N ILE A 456 50.38 29.93 2.96
CA ILE A 456 50.11 29.44 1.61
C ILE A 456 50.30 30.61 0.65
N ASN A 457 50.91 30.39 -0.52
CA ASN A 457 51.05 31.43 -1.54
C ASN A 457 49.77 31.60 -2.38
N THR A 458 49.71 32.62 -3.25
CA THR A 458 48.56 32.84 -4.13
C THR A 458 48.33 31.75 -5.19
N ASP A 459 49.27 30.80 -5.34
CA ASP A 459 49.13 29.61 -6.18
C ASP A 459 48.63 28.37 -5.41
N TYR A 460 48.18 28.56 -4.15
CA TYR A 460 47.70 27.49 -3.26
C TYR A 460 48.78 26.45 -2.95
N GLN A 461 50.04 26.88 -2.85
CA GLN A 461 51.16 26.03 -2.43
C GLN A 461 51.63 26.47 -1.04
N LEU A 462 51.89 25.48 -0.17
CA LEU A 462 52.46 25.71 1.15
C LEU A 462 53.88 26.27 1.02
N ILE A 463 54.13 27.48 1.51
CA ILE A 463 55.45 28.13 1.49
C ILE A 463 56.13 28.19 2.86
N SER A 464 55.37 28.10 3.96
CA SER A 464 55.91 28.04 5.33
C SER A 464 54.88 27.41 6.29
N GLY A 465 55.33 26.94 7.46
CA GLY A 465 54.53 26.22 8.46
C GLY A 465 54.50 24.71 8.26
N ILE A 466 53.75 24.00 9.11
CA ILE A 466 53.80 22.53 9.20
C ILE A 466 52.40 21.95 9.03
N VAL A 467 52.31 20.87 8.23
CA VAL A 467 51.13 20.01 8.11
C VAL A 467 51.51 18.63 8.64
N GLU A 468 50.80 18.15 9.67
CA GLU A 468 51.10 16.95 10.46
C GLU A 468 49.89 16.01 10.48
N THR A 469 50.06 14.72 10.82
CA THR A 469 48.92 13.79 10.94
C THR A 469 48.29 13.90 12.34
N SER A 470 47.12 14.52 12.45
CA SER A 470 46.48 14.78 13.76
C SER A 470 46.09 13.50 14.47
N TYR A 471 46.50 13.35 15.73
CA TYR A 471 46.45 12.12 16.52
C TYR A 471 46.16 12.48 17.99
N ASN A 472 45.12 11.89 18.61
CA ASN A 472 44.50 12.42 19.83
C ASN A 472 44.56 11.44 21.01
N PRO A 473 45.32 11.70 22.10
CA PRO A 473 45.48 10.77 23.21
C PRO A 473 44.21 10.36 23.98
N ASP A 474 43.12 11.14 23.92
CA ASP A 474 41.81 10.75 24.48
C ASP A 474 41.00 9.79 23.56
N TRP A 475 41.57 9.34 22.44
CA TRP A 475 41.00 8.27 21.62
C TRP A 475 41.54 6.91 22.05
N LYS A 476 40.62 5.95 22.26
CA LYS A 476 41.01 4.54 22.24
C LYS A 476 41.72 4.28 20.92
N ASN A 477 43.00 3.93 21.01
CA ASN A 477 44.02 3.79 19.95
C ASN A 477 45.00 4.97 19.80
N VAL A 478 45.48 5.49 20.93
CA VAL A 478 46.82 6.08 21.06
C VAL A 478 47.52 5.38 22.22
N VAL A 479 48.82 5.09 22.09
CA VAL A 479 49.60 4.24 23.00
C VAL A 479 50.74 5.03 23.65
N ASN A 480 51.01 4.68 24.91
CA ASN A 480 52.00 5.23 25.83
C ASN A 480 53.28 4.40 25.74
N ILE A 481 54.51 4.95 25.69
CA ILE A 481 55.72 4.20 25.27
C ILE A 481 56.07 2.98 26.15
N ALA A 482 55.63 2.94 27.41
CA ALA A 482 55.74 1.73 28.25
C ALA A 482 54.63 0.69 27.96
N ASP A 483 53.46 1.16 27.52
CA ASP A 483 52.39 0.37 26.91
C ASP A 483 52.71 0.02 25.42
N ASP A 484 53.56 0.76 24.69
CA ASP A 484 53.96 0.48 23.28
C ASP A 484 54.84 -0.77 23.19
N ILE A 485 55.83 -0.92 24.06
CA ILE A 485 56.66 -2.14 24.07
C ILE A 485 55.84 -3.33 24.64
N LYS A 486 54.58 -3.14 25.04
CA LYS A 486 53.62 -4.17 25.43
C LYS A 486 52.61 -4.44 24.30
N ASP A 487 52.01 -3.41 23.73
CA ASP A 487 51.10 -3.47 22.59
C ASP A 487 51.82 -4.07 21.36
N VAL A 488 53.12 -3.81 21.17
CA VAL A 488 53.93 -4.48 20.14
C VAL A 488 54.12 -5.98 20.42
N VAL A 489 54.10 -6.41 21.69
CA VAL A 489 54.09 -7.85 22.04
C VAL A 489 52.69 -8.45 21.78
N GLU A 490 51.62 -7.69 21.96
CA GLU A 490 50.26 -8.10 21.57
C GLU A 490 50.10 -8.19 20.03
N SER A 491 50.66 -7.25 19.26
CA SER A 491 50.69 -7.28 17.77
C SER A 491 51.41 -8.52 17.22
N THR A 492 52.37 -9.10 17.95
CA THR A 492 52.98 -10.37 17.52
C THR A 492 52.02 -11.57 17.61
N ASN A 493 51.00 -11.52 18.48
CA ASN A 493 49.94 -12.53 18.49
C ASN A 493 48.97 -12.32 17.32
N GLU A 494 48.66 -11.07 16.96
CA GLU A 494 47.82 -10.74 15.80
C GLU A 494 48.46 -11.18 14.48
N ILE A 495 49.78 -11.01 14.34
CA ILE A 495 50.53 -11.55 13.20
C ILE A 495 50.50 -13.08 13.19
N ALA A 496 50.55 -13.74 14.35
CA ALA A 496 50.42 -15.20 14.43
C ALA A 496 49.02 -15.66 13.98
N ASP A 497 47.97 -14.91 14.31
CA ASP A 497 46.60 -15.16 13.85
C ASP A 497 46.45 -14.91 12.34
N LEU A 498 47.04 -13.85 11.80
CA LEU A 498 47.08 -13.58 10.35
C LEU A 498 47.80 -14.70 9.59
N ILE A 499 48.92 -15.20 10.13
CA ILE A 499 49.64 -16.36 9.57
C ILE A 499 48.75 -17.61 9.58
N ASN A 500 48.03 -17.86 10.68
CA ASN A 500 47.11 -18.98 10.77
C ASN A 500 45.96 -18.83 9.77
N GLU A 501 45.41 -17.62 9.59
CA GLU A 501 44.34 -17.34 8.62
C GLU A 501 44.83 -17.54 7.18
N ILE A 502 46.05 -17.11 6.86
CA ILE A 502 46.68 -17.38 5.56
C ILE A 502 46.85 -18.89 5.35
N PHE A 503 47.29 -19.64 6.36
CA PHE A 503 47.42 -21.10 6.25
C PHE A 503 46.08 -21.81 6.12
N GLU A 504 45.04 -21.41 6.84
CA GLU A 504 43.69 -21.96 6.68
C GLU A 504 43.10 -21.59 5.31
N LYS A 505 43.32 -20.36 4.83
CA LYS A 505 42.87 -19.95 3.49
C LYS A 505 43.62 -20.71 2.39
N LEU A 506 44.91 -21.00 2.57
CA LEU A 506 45.67 -21.84 1.65
C LEU A 506 45.16 -23.28 1.63
N LYS A 507 44.79 -23.85 2.80
CA LYS A 507 44.12 -25.16 2.84
C LYS A 507 42.77 -25.11 2.12
N GLU A 508 41.94 -24.10 2.37
CA GLU A 508 40.66 -23.91 1.68
C GLU A 508 40.85 -23.81 0.17
N LEU A 509 41.79 -22.98 -0.29
CA LEU A 509 42.10 -22.82 -1.72
C LEU A 509 42.68 -24.09 -2.35
N LYS A 510 43.43 -24.90 -1.60
CA LYS A 510 43.93 -26.21 -2.06
C LYS A 510 42.80 -27.24 -2.12
N ASP A 511 41.96 -27.30 -1.10
CA ASP A 511 40.81 -28.20 -1.02
C ASP A 511 39.76 -27.84 -2.09
N ASP A 512 39.62 -26.55 -2.41
CA ASP A 512 38.81 -26.01 -3.53
C ASP A 512 39.50 -26.17 -4.90
N GLY A 513 40.74 -26.69 -4.96
CA GLY A 513 41.51 -26.95 -6.17
C GLY A 513 42.05 -25.71 -6.89
N LEU A 514 42.02 -24.54 -6.26
CA LEU A 514 42.40 -23.24 -6.86
C LEU A 514 43.92 -22.98 -6.87
N ILE A 515 44.71 -23.74 -6.10
CA ILE A 515 46.17 -23.68 -6.07
C ILE A 515 46.81 -25.09 -6.07
N SER A 516 48.03 -25.20 -6.58
CA SER A 516 48.78 -26.47 -6.57
C SER A 516 49.53 -26.73 -5.25
N GLU A 517 49.86 -28.00 -4.98
CA GLU A 517 50.68 -28.41 -3.82
C GLU A 517 52.02 -27.65 -3.78
N LYS A 518 52.63 -27.41 -4.96
CA LYS A 518 53.89 -26.68 -5.10
C LYS A 518 53.75 -25.19 -4.77
N GLU A 519 52.72 -24.53 -5.29
CA GLU A 519 52.45 -23.13 -4.99
C GLU A 519 52.11 -22.92 -3.51
N MET A 520 51.36 -23.84 -2.91
CA MET A 520 51.07 -23.81 -1.48
C MET A 520 52.37 -23.87 -0.66
N GLN A 521 53.30 -24.77 -1.01
CA GLN A 521 54.59 -24.88 -0.30
C GLN A 521 55.46 -23.63 -0.48
N GLU A 522 55.49 -23.02 -1.66
CA GLU A 522 56.24 -21.77 -1.88
C GLU A 522 55.70 -20.62 -1.01
N VAL A 523 54.37 -20.48 -0.90
CA VAL A 523 53.77 -19.45 -0.04
C VAL A 523 54.02 -19.75 1.43
N ILE A 524 53.93 -21.01 1.86
CA ILE A 524 54.23 -21.41 3.25
C ILE A 524 55.67 -21.07 3.62
N VAL A 525 56.65 -21.32 2.74
CA VAL A 525 58.05 -20.98 2.97
C VAL A 525 58.24 -19.47 3.15
N GLN A 526 57.62 -18.66 2.29
CA GLN A 526 57.69 -17.20 2.39
C GLN A 526 57.04 -16.66 3.67
N THR A 527 55.87 -17.19 4.04
CA THR A 527 55.17 -16.83 5.28
C THR A 527 55.99 -17.20 6.52
N ASN A 528 56.62 -18.38 6.54
CA ASN A 528 57.50 -18.80 7.65
C ASN A 528 58.76 -17.93 7.77
N GLN A 529 59.33 -17.45 6.67
CA GLN A 529 60.47 -16.52 6.70
C GLN A 529 60.11 -15.19 7.37
N GLN A 530 58.88 -14.68 7.16
CA GLN A 530 58.44 -13.46 7.84
C GLN A 530 58.16 -13.71 9.32
N LYS A 531 57.61 -14.89 9.66
CA LYS A 531 57.43 -15.32 11.05
C LYS A 531 58.74 -15.30 11.85
N GLU A 532 59.81 -15.87 11.30
CA GLU A 532 61.13 -15.87 11.96
C GLU A 532 61.71 -14.46 12.16
N LYS A 533 61.47 -13.54 11.22
CA LYS A 533 61.88 -12.13 11.38
C LYS A 533 61.15 -11.44 12.53
N VAL A 534 59.83 -11.67 12.64
CA VAL A 534 59.01 -11.12 13.73
C VAL A 534 59.43 -11.68 15.08
N GLU A 535 59.68 -12.99 15.18
CA GLU A 535 60.15 -13.63 16.41
C GLU A 535 61.50 -13.07 16.88
N ASN A 536 62.45 -12.84 15.96
CA ASN A 536 63.74 -12.24 16.28
C ASN A 536 63.62 -10.77 16.73
N ALA A 537 62.78 -9.97 16.06
CA ALA A 537 62.53 -8.58 16.44
C ALA A 537 61.83 -8.48 17.80
N ASN A 538 60.88 -9.37 18.09
CA ASN A 538 60.19 -9.42 19.38
C ASN A 538 61.15 -9.75 20.53
N LYS A 539 62.10 -10.67 20.31
CA LYS A 539 63.13 -10.99 21.29
C LYS A 539 64.01 -9.77 21.64
N ILE A 540 64.41 -8.99 20.63
CA ILE A 540 65.18 -7.75 20.82
C ILE A 540 64.39 -6.73 21.64
N LEU A 541 63.08 -6.61 21.40
CA LEU A 541 62.19 -5.72 22.16
C LEU A 541 62.02 -6.16 23.62
N GLN A 542 61.88 -7.47 23.88
CA GLN A 542 61.78 -7.98 25.25
C GLN A 542 63.08 -7.81 26.06
N ASP A 543 64.24 -7.97 25.43
CA ASP A 543 65.53 -7.76 26.10
C ASP A 543 65.76 -6.27 26.45
N SER A 544 65.23 -5.34 25.64
CA SER A 544 65.32 -3.89 25.87
C SER A 544 64.49 -3.40 27.06
N LYS A 545 63.40 -4.11 27.42
CA LYS A 545 62.53 -3.77 28.57
C LYS A 545 63.22 -3.85 29.93
N ASN A 546 64.31 -4.61 30.04
CA ASN A 546 65.00 -4.86 31.31
C ASN A 546 66.16 -3.89 31.58
N ASN A 547 66.41 -2.89 30.72
CA ASN A 547 67.56 -2.01 30.80
C ASN A 547 67.17 -0.56 31.09
N THR A 548 67.90 0.12 31.98
CA THR A 548 67.54 1.46 32.50
C THR A 548 67.89 2.65 31.60
N THR A 549 68.40 2.38 30.40
CA THR A 549 68.50 3.33 29.28
C THR A 549 68.03 2.64 28.02
N ILE A 550 67.00 3.19 27.38
CA ILE A 550 66.40 2.66 26.16
C ILE A 550 67.11 3.33 24.96
N ASP A 551 67.73 2.54 24.09
CA ASP A 551 68.25 3.03 22.80
C ASP A 551 67.11 2.99 21.78
N GLU A 552 66.50 4.17 21.57
CA GLU A 552 65.35 4.36 20.67
C GLU A 552 65.62 3.90 19.23
N ASN A 553 66.88 3.87 18.78
CA ASN A 553 67.20 3.40 17.43
C ASN A 553 67.09 1.88 17.29
N ILE A 554 67.37 1.13 18.36
CA ILE A 554 67.31 -0.34 18.35
C ILE A 554 65.87 -0.82 18.48
N THR A 555 65.07 -0.20 19.37
CA THR A 555 63.63 -0.49 19.52
C THR A 555 62.84 -0.08 18.28
N GLY A 556 63.12 1.10 17.70
CA GLY A 556 62.49 1.54 16.45
C GLY A 556 62.84 0.64 15.25
N GLY A 557 64.07 0.12 15.20
CA GLY A 557 64.48 -0.85 14.17
C GLY A 557 63.75 -2.20 14.27
N ALA A 558 63.51 -2.68 15.50
CA ALA A 558 62.76 -3.92 15.72
C ALA A 558 61.25 -3.74 15.46
N GLN A 559 60.65 -2.61 15.85
CA GLN A 559 59.25 -2.29 15.53
C GLN A 559 59.02 -2.22 14.01
N LYS A 560 59.92 -1.55 13.28
CA LYS A 560 59.85 -1.48 11.81
C LYS A 560 59.93 -2.85 11.13
N ALA A 561 60.76 -3.76 11.64
CA ALA A 561 60.85 -5.11 11.10
C ALA A 561 59.56 -5.92 11.29
N ILE A 562 58.81 -5.68 12.37
CA ILE A 562 57.51 -6.31 12.63
C ILE A 562 56.45 -5.75 11.67
N GLU A 563 56.40 -4.43 11.50
CA GLU A 563 55.46 -3.74 10.60
C GLU A 563 55.69 -4.12 9.12
N GLU A 564 56.94 -4.28 8.69
CA GLU A 564 57.28 -4.74 7.33
C GLU A 564 56.81 -6.18 7.08
N ALA A 565 56.97 -7.06 8.07
CA ALA A 565 56.52 -8.45 7.97
C ALA A 565 54.98 -8.54 7.92
N GLU A 566 54.27 -7.74 8.72
CA GLU A 566 52.80 -7.68 8.73
C GLU A 566 52.24 -7.22 7.37
N ASN A 567 52.81 -6.15 6.80
CA ASN A 567 52.40 -5.63 5.48
C ASN A 567 52.58 -6.66 4.35
N GLU A 568 53.68 -7.41 4.35
CA GLU A 568 53.90 -8.48 3.37
C GLU A 568 52.88 -9.62 3.53
N LEU A 569 52.53 -9.97 4.78
CA LEU A 569 51.52 -10.99 5.07
C LEU A 569 50.11 -10.52 4.66
N GLU A 570 49.71 -9.29 4.95
CA GLU A 570 48.42 -8.73 4.53
C GLU A 570 48.27 -8.67 3.01
N LYS A 571 49.34 -8.25 2.30
CA LYS A 571 49.35 -8.23 0.85
C LYS A 571 49.12 -9.64 0.30
N LYS A 572 49.79 -10.64 0.89
CA LYS A 572 49.60 -12.03 0.51
C LYS A 572 48.19 -12.52 0.79
N GLN A 573 47.60 -12.15 1.92
CA GLN A 573 46.20 -12.41 2.23
C GLN A 573 45.30 -11.81 1.15
N LYS A 574 45.44 -10.52 0.81
CA LYS A 574 44.63 -9.85 -0.24
C LYS A 574 44.76 -10.53 -1.61
N GLU A 575 45.96 -10.95 -2.02
CA GLU A 575 46.18 -11.73 -3.24
C GLU A 575 45.43 -13.07 -3.23
N LEU A 576 45.47 -13.79 -2.10
CA LEU A 576 44.77 -15.07 -1.94
C LEU A 576 43.25 -14.88 -1.94
N PHE A 577 42.74 -13.81 -1.33
CA PHE A 577 41.31 -13.47 -1.34
C PHE A 577 40.85 -12.97 -2.71
N ALA A 578 41.69 -12.26 -3.47
CA ALA A 578 41.39 -11.82 -4.83
C ALA A 578 41.14 -13.01 -5.78
N LYS A 579 41.87 -14.12 -5.61
CA LYS A 579 41.62 -15.39 -6.34
C LYS A 579 40.23 -16.00 -6.09
N SER A 580 39.48 -15.55 -5.07
CA SER A 580 38.12 -16.03 -4.79
C SER A 580 37.01 -15.27 -5.54
N LYS A 581 37.34 -14.27 -6.38
CA LYS A 581 36.37 -13.62 -7.28
C LYS A 581 36.22 -14.40 -8.58
N THR A 582 34.97 -14.60 -9.00
CA THR A 582 34.57 -15.66 -9.94
C THR A 582 33.88 -15.11 -11.19
N SER A 583 34.48 -15.26 -12.36
CA SER A 583 34.06 -14.62 -13.63
C SER A 583 32.77 -15.16 -14.29
N ILE A 584 31.89 -15.87 -13.55
CA ILE A 584 30.72 -16.59 -14.09
C ILE A 584 29.45 -16.25 -13.29
N LYS A 585 28.44 -15.71 -14.00
CA LYS A 585 27.08 -15.45 -13.51
C LYS A 585 26.04 -16.39 -14.15
N PHE A 586 24.88 -16.46 -13.54
CA PHE A 586 23.73 -17.27 -13.94
C PHE A 586 22.55 -16.35 -14.28
N VAL A 587 21.77 -16.65 -15.32
CA VAL A 587 20.59 -15.86 -15.70
C VAL A 587 19.39 -16.80 -15.81
N ALA A 588 18.34 -16.54 -15.04
CA ALA A 588 17.08 -17.28 -15.07
C ALA A 588 15.92 -16.30 -14.96
N PHE A 589 14.84 -16.54 -15.71
CA PHE A 589 13.63 -15.70 -15.65
C PHE A 589 13.92 -14.19 -15.84
N GLU A 590 14.82 -13.84 -16.76
CA GLU A 590 15.27 -12.45 -17.02
C GLU A 590 16.06 -11.78 -15.87
N ASN A 591 16.36 -12.51 -14.79
CA ASN A 591 17.14 -12.04 -13.64
C ASN A 591 18.56 -12.64 -13.65
N SER A 592 19.54 -11.86 -13.23
CA SER A 592 20.95 -12.28 -13.12
C SER A 592 21.33 -12.58 -11.68
N PHE A 593 22.07 -13.65 -11.47
CA PHE A 593 22.53 -14.16 -10.18
C PHE A 593 24.05 -14.35 -10.18
N GLU A 594 24.73 -13.85 -9.15
CA GLU A 594 26.17 -13.99 -8.94
C GLU A 594 26.54 -15.26 -8.16
N ASN A 595 27.84 -15.46 -7.92
CA ASN A 595 28.34 -16.59 -7.16
C ASN A 595 27.77 -16.59 -5.74
N LYS A 596 27.25 -17.76 -5.32
CA LYS A 596 26.55 -18.03 -4.06
C LYS A 596 25.21 -17.30 -3.88
N GLU A 597 24.69 -16.60 -4.89
CA GLU A 597 23.34 -16.02 -4.82
C GLU A 597 22.25 -17.09 -4.91
N THR A 598 21.03 -16.71 -4.51
CA THR A 598 19.89 -17.63 -4.41
C THR A 598 18.82 -17.32 -5.45
N LEU A 599 18.52 -18.30 -6.31
CA LEU A 599 17.36 -18.33 -7.19
C LEU A 599 16.24 -19.14 -6.51
N GLY A 600 15.07 -18.53 -6.29
CA GLY A 600 13.87 -19.25 -5.87
C GLY A 600 13.21 -19.96 -7.06
N THR A 601 12.71 -21.18 -6.85
CA THR A 601 11.89 -21.89 -7.84
C THR A 601 10.86 -22.80 -7.17
N MET A 602 9.62 -22.77 -7.63
CA MET A 602 8.59 -23.69 -7.14
C MET A 602 8.73 -25.08 -7.78
N PHE A 603 8.33 -26.15 -7.09
CA PHE A 603 8.16 -27.47 -7.70
C PHE A 603 7.04 -27.45 -8.73
N THR A 604 7.36 -27.16 -10.00
CA THR A 604 6.40 -27.02 -11.11
C THR A 604 6.25 -28.28 -11.96
N ASP A 605 7.14 -29.26 -11.81
CA ASP A 605 7.37 -30.38 -12.74
C ASP A 605 7.78 -29.94 -14.17
N GLN A 606 8.08 -28.65 -14.37
CA GLN A 606 8.59 -28.08 -15.63
C GLN A 606 10.11 -27.87 -15.58
N ASP A 607 10.73 -27.64 -16.73
CA ASP A 607 12.17 -27.39 -16.81
C ASP A 607 12.51 -25.94 -16.42
N LEU A 608 13.37 -25.79 -15.42
CA LEU A 608 14.07 -24.56 -15.05
C LEU A 608 15.28 -24.38 -15.99
N ILE A 609 15.22 -23.35 -16.84
CA ILE A 609 16.29 -23.01 -17.78
C ILE A 609 17.17 -21.93 -17.15
N ILE A 610 18.46 -22.22 -17.00
CA ILE A 610 19.46 -21.30 -16.46
C ILE A 610 20.53 -21.07 -17.51
N LYS A 611 20.67 -19.82 -17.95
CA LYS A 611 21.73 -19.37 -18.86
C LYS A 611 23.00 -19.07 -18.06
N ILE A 612 24.16 -19.40 -18.62
CA ILE A 612 25.47 -19.18 -18.01
C ILE A 612 26.21 -18.09 -18.79
N VAL A 613 26.75 -17.10 -18.09
CA VAL A 613 27.35 -15.90 -18.70
C VAL A 613 28.72 -15.63 -18.08
N LEU A 614 29.73 -15.38 -18.92
CA LEU A 614 31.03 -14.87 -18.49
C LEU A 614 30.96 -13.35 -18.31
N THR A 615 31.45 -12.87 -17.16
CA THR A 615 31.44 -11.43 -16.83
C THR A 615 32.70 -10.70 -17.24
N ASP A 616 33.78 -11.42 -17.55
CA ASP A 616 35.07 -10.87 -17.95
C ASP A 616 35.47 -11.43 -19.32
N THR A 617 35.86 -10.53 -20.24
CA THR A 617 36.30 -10.85 -21.60
C THR A 617 37.77 -11.26 -21.68
N ILE A 618 38.55 -11.11 -20.61
CA ILE A 618 39.98 -11.48 -20.55
C ILE A 618 40.15 -12.99 -20.25
N SER A 619 39.16 -13.59 -19.60
CA SER A 619 39.13 -15.00 -19.22
C SER A 619 39.01 -15.90 -20.47
N LYS A 620 40.05 -16.65 -20.84
CA LYS A 620 40.03 -17.69 -21.91
C LYS A 620 39.24 -18.95 -21.47
N ILE A 621 38.09 -18.79 -20.84
CA ILE A 621 37.28 -19.88 -20.33
C ILE A 621 36.27 -20.29 -21.41
N ASP A 622 36.34 -21.54 -21.86
CA ASP A 622 35.34 -22.11 -22.76
C ASP A 622 34.22 -22.76 -21.93
N LEU A 623 33.08 -22.07 -21.80
CA LEU A 623 31.92 -22.56 -21.06
C LEU A 623 31.42 -23.93 -21.56
N GLY A 624 31.69 -24.31 -22.81
CA GLY A 624 31.30 -25.61 -23.35
C GLY A 624 32.10 -26.80 -22.82
N LYS A 625 33.29 -26.56 -22.25
CA LYS A 625 34.20 -27.61 -21.74
C LYS A 625 34.17 -27.76 -20.22
N LEU A 626 33.52 -26.83 -19.53
CA LEU A 626 33.36 -26.87 -18.08
C LEU A 626 32.39 -27.97 -17.65
N LYS A 627 32.52 -28.40 -16.40
CA LYS A 627 31.59 -29.36 -15.79
C LYS A 627 30.56 -28.65 -14.93
N TYR A 628 29.30 -29.02 -15.09
CA TYR A 628 28.18 -28.44 -14.35
C TYR A 628 27.60 -29.51 -13.43
N ILE A 629 27.78 -29.36 -12.12
CA ILE A 629 27.35 -30.37 -11.14
C ILE A 629 26.18 -29.80 -10.34
N LEU A 630 25.01 -30.42 -10.44
CA LEU A 630 23.91 -30.19 -9.52
C LEU A 630 23.99 -31.24 -8.41
N GLU A 631 24.29 -30.81 -7.19
CA GLU A 631 24.54 -31.69 -6.04
C GLU A 631 25.67 -32.71 -6.28
N LYS A 632 25.33 -33.87 -6.86
CA LYS A 632 26.26 -34.96 -7.21
C LYS A 632 26.14 -35.42 -8.67
N ASN A 633 25.19 -34.85 -9.41
CA ASN A 633 24.87 -35.26 -10.77
C ASN A 633 25.44 -34.24 -11.76
N GLU A 634 26.17 -34.74 -12.75
CA GLU A 634 26.66 -33.91 -13.84
C GLU A 634 25.54 -33.58 -14.83
N LEU A 635 25.36 -32.29 -15.12
CA LEU A 635 24.39 -31.77 -16.07
C LEU A 635 25.06 -31.51 -17.42
N THR A 636 24.32 -31.76 -18.50
CA THR A 636 24.76 -31.41 -19.85
C THR A 636 24.45 -29.94 -20.14
N VAL A 637 25.47 -29.17 -20.52
CA VAL A 637 25.29 -27.81 -21.04
C VAL A 637 24.87 -27.86 -22.51
N LYS A 638 23.87 -27.06 -22.88
CA LYS A 638 23.41 -26.90 -24.27
C LYS A 638 23.84 -25.54 -24.79
N GLN A 639 24.32 -25.49 -26.03
CA GLN A 639 24.64 -24.26 -26.72
C GLN A 639 23.56 -23.93 -27.75
N LYS A 640 23.04 -22.69 -27.73
CA LYS A 640 22.13 -22.18 -28.75
C LYS A 640 22.46 -20.70 -29.01
N ASP A 641 22.63 -20.31 -30.26
CA ASP A 641 22.91 -18.91 -30.66
C ASP A 641 24.12 -18.28 -29.93
N LYS A 642 25.18 -19.09 -29.71
CA LYS A 642 26.40 -18.74 -28.92
C LYS A 642 26.16 -18.52 -27.42
N GLU A 643 25.00 -18.88 -26.90
CA GLU A 643 24.67 -18.82 -25.48
C GLU A 643 24.62 -20.23 -24.87
N TYR A 644 24.97 -20.35 -23.59
CA TYR A 644 25.07 -21.62 -22.88
C TYR A 644 23.98 -21.74 -21.83
N PHE A 645 23.32 -22.90 -21.76
CA PHE A 645 22.20 -23.15 -20.87
C PHE A 645 22.30 -24.52 -20.19
N VAL A 646 21.85 -24.59 -18.94
CA VAL A 646 21.52 -25.84 -18.26
C VAL A 646 20.00 -25.91 -18.05
N SER A 647 19.45 -27.10 -18.19
CA SER A 647 18.02 -27.39 -18.00
C SER A 647 17.87 -28.32 -16.82
N ILE A 648 17.13 -27.89 -15.79
CA ILE A 648 16.95 -28.64 -14.55
C ILE A 648 15.46 -28.86 -14.37
N LYS A 649 15.00 -30.11 -14.28
CA LYS A 649 13.59 -30.38 -14.01
C LYS A 649 13.23 -29.96 -12.59
N ALA A 650 12.25 -29.08 -12.42
CA ALA A 650 11.84 -28.56 -11.12
C ALA A 650 10.90 -29.53 -10.39
N ASP A 651 11.38 -30.74 -10.11
CA ASP A 651 10.67 -31.80 -9.39
C ASP A 651 11.43 -32.31 -8.16
N LYS A 652 10.73 -33.05 -7.27
CA LYS A 652 11.31 -33.61 -6.03
C LYS A 652 12.39 -34.68 -6.23
N THR A 653 12.60 -35.14 -7.46
CA THR A 653 13.62 -36.15 -7.77
C THR A 653 14.93 -35.52 -8.21
N THR A 654 14.85 -34.32 -8.79
CA THR A 654 15.99 -33.58 -9.34
C THR A 654 16.45 -32.48 -8.38
N LEU A 655 15.51 -31.73 -7.80
CA LEU A 655 15.77 -30.70 -6.80
C LEU A 655 15.26 -31.19 -5.44
N LYS A 656 16.15 -31.26 -4.46
CA LYS A 656 15.78 -31.52 -3.07
C LYS A 656 15.01 -30.33 -2.53
N GLU A 657 14.18 -30.59 -1.53
CA GLU A 657 13.52 -29.52 -0.80
C GLU A 657 14.54 -28.62 -0.08
N GLY A 658 14.33 -27.31 -0.17
CA GLY A 658 15.26 -26.32 0.36
C GLY A 658 16.35 -25.95 -0.66
N LYS A 659 17.60 -25.87 -0.22
CA LYS A 659 18.71 -25.35 -1.03
C LYS A 659 19.40 -26.47 -1.80
N ASN A 660 19.54 -26.28 -3.11
CA ASN A 660 20.36 -27.11 -4.00
C ASN A 660 21.51 -26.29 -4.55
N GLU A 661 22.64 -26.93 -4.80
CA GLU A 661 23.84 -26.27 -5.31
C GLU A 661 24.12 -26.67 -6.74
N LEU A 662 24.04 -25.70 -7.65
CA LEU A 662 24.58 -25.83 -9.00
C LEU A 662 26.01 -25.27 -8.98
N LYS A 663 27.00 -26.15 -9.13
CA LYS A 663 28.43 -25.81 -9.18
C LYS A 663 28.92 -25.85 -10.62
N VAL A 664 29.74 -24.87 -10.99
CA VAL A 664 30.50 -24.86 -12.24
C VAL A 664 31.94 -25.17 -11.88
N LEU A 665 32.50 -26.24 -12.44
CA LEU A 665 33.87 -26.66 -12.21
C LEU A 665 34.71 -26.50 -13.48
N ASP A 666 36.02 -26.45 -13.30
CA ASP A 666 37.00 -26.46 -14.38
C ASP A 666 36.91 -27.73 -15.25
N GLU A 667 37.65 -27.76 -16.37
CA GLU A 667 37.65 -28.88 -17.32
C GLU A 667 38.09 -30.21 -16.65
N THR A 668 38.95 -30.12 -15.63
CA THR A 668 39.42 -31.31 -14.88
C THR A 668 38.41 -31.82 -13.87
N GLY A 669 37.40 -31.00 -13.52
CA GLY A 669 36.38 -31.31 -12.52
C GLY A 669 36.90 -31.27 -11.08
N LYS A 670 38.04 -30.61 -10.83
CA LYS A 670 38.67 -30.54 -9.50
C LYS A 670 38.43 -29.21 -8.81
N THR A 671 38.28 -28.14 -9.58
CA THR A 671 38.26 -26.76 -9.06
C THR A 671 36.88 -26.15 -9.25
N VAL A 672 36.27 -25.63 -8.18
CA VAL A 672 34.97 -24.95 -8.28
C VAL A 672 35.18 -23.50 -8.72
N LEU A 673 34.62 -23.14 -9.88
CA LEU A 673 34.75 -21.82 -10.50
C LEU A 673 33.61 -20.87 -10.13
N SER A 674 32.39 -21.37 -9.94
CA SER A 674 31.23 -20.57 -9.48
C SER A 674 30.11 -21.48 -8.98
N LYS A 675 29.18 -20.94 -8.19
CA LYS A 675 28.08 -21.67 -7.57
C LYS A 675 26.80 -20.84 -7.58
N LEU A 676 25.66 -21.47 -7.87
CA LEU A 676 24.32 -20.90 -7.70
C LEU A 676 23.55 -21.73 -6.67
N ILE A 677 22.84 -21.06 -5.76
CA ILE A 677 21.94 -21.72 -4.81
C ILE A 677 20.53 -21.69 -5.41
N ILE A 678 19.95 -22.86 -5.66
CA ILE A 678 18.56 -23.00 -6.14
C ILE A 678 17.70 -23.40 -4.94
N ALA A 679 16.89 -22.46 -4.45
CA ALA A 679 15.98 -22.67 -3.33
C ALA A 679 14.61 -23.14 -3.86
N SER A 680 14.31 -24.43 -3.67
CA SER A 680 13.10 -25.07 -4.16
C SER A 680 12.02 -25.16 -3.10
N TYR A 681 10.79 -24.79 -3.44
CA TYR A 681 9.67 -24.69 -2.50
C TYR A 681 8.31 -25.11 -3.10
N TYR A 682 7.27 -25.11 -2.28
CA TYR A 682 5.92 -25.57 -2.62
C TYR A 682 4.97 -24.43 -2.95
N ALA A 683 3.92 -24.74 -3.71
CA ALA A 683 2.77 -23.85 -3.76
C ALA A 683 2.20 -23.66 -2.35
N PRO A 684 2.04 -22.41 -1.86
CA PRO A 684 1.52 -22.16 -0.52
C PRO A 684 0.04 -22.54 -0.44
N ILE A 685 -0.46 -22.69 0.78
CA ILE A 685 -1.86 -22.99 1.05
C ILE A 685 -2.58 -21.69 1.41
N VAL A 686 -3.63 -21.34 0.66
CA VAL A 686 -4.46 -20.17 0.91
C VAL A 686 -5.78 -20.64 1.52
N LYS A 687 -5.96 -20.37 2.81
CA LYS A 687 -7.17 -20.67 3.58
C LYS A 687 -7.99 -19.40 3.77
N PHE A 688 -9.31 -19.55 3.72
CA PHE A 688 -10.28 -18.47 3.90
C PHE A 688 -11.10 -18.69 5.16
N SER A 689 -11.33 -17.63 5.92
CA SER A 689 -12.18 -17.67 7.11
C SER A 689 -12.97 -16.36 7.28
N LYS A 690 -14.01 -16.41 8.11
CA LYS A 690 -14.83 -15.23 8.43
C LYS A 690 -14.04 -14.18 9.21
N THR A 691 -14.41 -12.90 9.03
CA THR A 691 -13.91 -11.79 9.85
C THR A 691 -14.64 -11.71 11.20
N SER A 692 -14.08 -10.99 12.18
CA SER A 692 -14.64 -10.85 13.53
C SER A 692 -16.03 -10.20 13.56
N ASN A 693 -16.38 -9.45 12.52
CA ASN A 693 -17.61 -8.65 12.42
C ASN A 693 -18.69 -9.36 11.59
N TYR A 694 -18.53 -10.66 11.33
CA TYR A 694 -19.48 -11.42 10.53
C TYR A 694 -20.84 -11.56 11.26
N ALA A 695 -21.85 -10.83 10.77
CA ALA A 695 -23.20 -10.78 11.32
C ALA A 695 -24.17 -11.80 10.68
N GLY A 696 -23.68 -12.65 9.76
CA GLY A 696 -24.50 -13.60 9.03
C GLY A 696 -25.10 -13.06 7.73
N GLU A 697 -24.82 -11.84 7.29
CA GLU A 697 -25.55 -11.24 6.14
C GLU A 697 -25.29 -11.95 4.79
N PHE A 698 -24.13 -12.60 4.62
CA PHE A 698 -23.60 -13.03 3.32
C PHE A 698 -23.31 -14.54 3.21
N LEU A 699 -24.04 -15.37 3.96
CA LEU A 699 -23.94 -16.85 3.96
C LEU A 699 -22.50 -17.38 3.86
N PHE A 700 -21.76 -17.46 4.96
CA PHE A 700 -20.45 -18.10 5.04
C PHE A 700 -20.53 -19.42 5.79
N ASP A 701 -19.97 -20.48 5.19
CA ASP A 701 -19.97 -21.82 5.77
C ASP A 701 -18.60 -22.51 5.63
N ASP A 702 -18.01 -22.78 6.79
CA ASP A 702 -16.78 -23.53 7.01
C ASP A 702 -17.00 -24.72 7.97
N ALA A 703 -18.24 -25.21 8.09
CA ALA A 703 -18.66 -26.13 9.15
C ALA A 703 -17.96 -27.50 9.15
N PHE A 704 -17.31 -27.88 8.05
CA PHE A 704 -16.43 -29.04 8.02
C PHE A 704 -15.25 -28.93 9.01
N GLU A 705 -14.90 -27.73 9.48
CA GLU A 705 -13.92 -27.52 10.56
C GLU A 705 -14.51 -27.80 11.95
N MET A 706 -15.82 -27.67 12.12
CA MET A 706 -16.52 -27.91 13.40
C MET A 706 -17.01 -29.36 13.54
N HIS A 707 -17.37 -30.00 12.42
CA HIS A 707 -17.99 -31.33 12.41
C HIS A 707 -17.27 -32.26 11.43
N ASN A 708 -16.55 -33.25 11.97
CA ASN A 708 -15.79 -34.22 11.18
C ASN A 708 -16.64 -34.99 10.14
N VAL A 709 -17.92 -35.25 10.42
CA VAL A 709 -18.84 -35.94 9.50
C VAL A 709 -19.06 -35.14 8.20
N LEU A 710 -18.98 -33.80 8.28
CA LEU A 710 -19.14 -32.91 7.14
C LEU A 710 -17.86 -32.77 6.29
N LYS A 711 -16.71 -33.20 6.82
CA LYS A 711 -15.40 -33.13 6.13
C LYS A 711 -15.25 -34.22 5.06
N SER A 712 -16.16 -34.22 4.08
CA SER A 712 -16.29 -35.21 3.01
C SER A 712 -16.54 -34.54 1.65
N GLN A 713 -16.03 -35.17 0.58
CA GLN A 713 -16.24 -34.74 -0.80
C GLN A 713 -17.70 -34.88 -1.24
N THR A 714 -18.49 -35.68 -0.52
CA THR A 714 -19.94 -35.79 -0.71
C THR A 714 -20.63 -34.46 -0.44
N TYR A 715 -20.15 -33.68 0.53
CA TYR A 715 -20.82 -32.47 1.01
C TYR A 715 -20.11 -31.19 0.55
N TYR A 716 -18.77 -31.17 0.57
CA TYR A 716 -17.98 -29.99 0.18
C TYR A 716 -17.02 -30.28 -0.96
N LYS A 717 -16.87 -29.32 -1.88
CA LYS A 717 -15.82 -29.37 -2.90
C LYS A 717 -14.46 -29.30 -2.20
N SER A 718 -13.46 -29.99 -2.74
CA SER A 718 -12.10 -29.94 -2.20
C SER A 718 -11.04 -29.83 -3.29
N VAL A 719 -9.81 -29.56 -2.85
CA VAL A 719 -8.57 -29.59 -3.63
C VAL A 719 -7.45 -30.19 -2.78
N LEU A 720 -6.42 -30.73 -3.43
CA LEU A 720 -5.18 -31.09 -2.75
C LEU A 720 -4.24 -29.88 -2.79
N VAL A 721 -3.72 -29.47 -1.64
CA VAL A 721 -2.90 -28.26 -1.48
C VAL A 721 -1.64 -28.55 -0.66
N GLY A 722 -0.65 -27.67 -0.76
CA GLY A 722 0.54 -27.68 0.09
C GLY A 722 1.48 -28.86 -0.13
N LYS A 723 2.53 -28.90 0.70
CA LYS A 723 3.64 -29.86 0.59
C LYS A 723 3.20 -31.33 0.68
N ASN A 724 2.24 -31.59 1.57
CA ASN A 724 1.76 -32.94 1.88
C ASN A 724 0.57 -33.38 1.02
N LYS A 725 0.17 -32.58 0.01
CA LYS A 725 -1.06 -32.78 -0.76
C LYS A 725 -2.27 -32.96 0.17
N GLU A 726 -2.35 -32.11 1.19
CA GLU A 726 -3.44 -32.19 2.15
C GLU A 726 -4.77 -31.82 1.47
N ARG A 727 -5.84 -32.45 1.93
CA ARG A 727 -7.17 -32.19 1.38
C ARG A 727 -7.74 -30.93 2.03
N TYR A 728 -7.82 -29.86 1.25
CA TYR A 728 -8.48 -28.62 1.63
C TYR A 728 -9.91 -28.62 1.11
N PHE A 729 -10.88 -28.52 2.02
CA PHE A 729 -12.30 -28.37 1.71
C PHE A 729 -12.61 -26.89 1.52
N ALA A 730 -13.36 -26.57 0.46
CA ALA A 730 -13.66 -25.21 0.10
C ALA A 730 -14.78 -24.67 1.01
N PRO A 731 -14.56 -23.54 1.70
CA PRO A 731 -15.65 -22.82 2.35
C PRO A 731 -16.61 -22.28 1.29
N VAL A 732 -17.82 -22.00 1.74
CA VAL A 732 -18.92 -21.51 0.90
C VAL A 732 -19.22 -20.07 1.28
N ILE A 733 -19.49 -19.23 0.28
CA ILE A 733 -19.98 -17.87 0.46
C ILE A 733 -21.19 -17.57 -0.45
N GLY A 734 -22.18 -16.81 0.03
CA GLY A 734 -23.37 -16.45 -0.73
C GLY A 734 -23.73 -14.97 -0.66
N LEU A 735 -23.79 -14.28 -1.80
CA LEU A 735 -24.08 -12.83 -1.86
C LEU A 735 -25.26 -12.52 -2.77
N GLN A 736 -26.07 -11.53 -2.42
CA GLN A 736 -27.00 -10.90 -3.37
C GLN A 736 -26.25 -9.93 -4.28
N ILE A 737 -26.81 -9.63 -5.47
CA ILE A 737 -26.21 -8.66 -6.39
C ILE A 737 -25.98 -7.31 -5.67
N ASN A 738 -24.83 -6.70 -5.93
CA ASN A 738 -24.34 -5.46 -5.30
C ASN A 738 -23.93 -5.58 -3.83
N GLU A 739 -24.02 -6.75 -3.22
CA GLU A 739 -23.40 -6.99 -1.91
C GLU A 739 -21.91 -7.25 -2.05
N GLU A 740 -21.18 -6.92 -0.99
CA GLU A 740 -19.76 -7.18 -0.82
C GLU A 740 -19.55 -7.94 0.49
N ALA A 741 -18.72 -8.97 0.45
CA ALA A 741 -18.20 -9.61 1.65
C ALA A 741 -16.69 -9.58 1.68
N GLU A 742 -16.15 -9.38 2.89
CA GLU A 742 -14.73 -9.45 3.17
C GLU A 742 -14.40 -10.74 3.94
N LEU A 743 -13.50 -11.54 3.37
CA LEU A 743 -13.00 -12.77 3.98
C LEU A 743 -11.57 -12.57 4.47
N LYS A 744 -11.24 -13.11 5.65
CA LYS A 744 -9.86 -13.17 6.12
C LYS A 744 -9.09 -14.21 5.32
N ILE A 745 -7.88 -13.87 4.91
CA ILE A 745 -6.95 -14.81 4.28
C ILE A 745 -5.90 -15.24 5.29
N LYS A 746 -5.60 -16.53 5.31
CA LYS A 746 -4.44 -17.09 5.99
C LYS A 746 -3.62 -17.87 4.97
N VAL A 747 -2.36 -17.51 4.82
CA VAL A 747 -1.40 -18.24 3.98
C VAL A 747 -0.57 -19.16 4.88
N GLU A 748 -0.63 -20.46 4.63
CA GLU A 748 0.15 -21.49 5.31
C GLU A 748 1.16 -22.13 4.34
N ASP A 749 2.18 -22.80 4.87
CA ASP A 749 3.30 -23.37 4.09
C ASP A 749 3.95 -22.37 3.10
N PHE A 750 4.02 -21.09 3.49
CA PHE A 750 4.66 -20.04 2.69
C PHE A 750 6.16 -19.97 2.99
N ASP A 751 6.95 -20.60 2.14
CA ASP A 751 8.42 -20.60 2.24
C ASP A 751 9.00 -19.24 1.81
N ASP A 752 9.97 -18.72 2.56
CA ASP A 752 10.68 -17.47 2.21
C ASP A 752 11.45 -17.59 0.88
N ALA A 753 11.74 -18.81 0.39
CA ALA A 753 12.26 -19.04 -0.95
C ALA A 753 11.33 -18.51 -2.05
N ALA A 754 10.00 -18.47 -1.82
CA ALA A 754 9.04 -17.88 -2.75
C ALA A 754 9.30 -16.38 -2.99
N LEU A 755 9.83 -15.66 -2.02
CA LEU A 755 10.18 -14.24 -2.15
C LEU A 755 11.42 -14.01 -3.03
N LYS A 756 12.21 -15.07 -3.25
CA LYS A 756 13.39 -15.07 -4.12
C LYS A 756 13.09 -15.65 -5.50
N ASP A 757 11.84 -16.03 -5.75
CA ASP A 757 11.38 -16.52 -7.05
C ASP A 757 10.76 -15.35 -7.85
N PRO A 758 11.47 -14.83 -8.87
CA PRO A 758 10.97 -13.69 -9.64
C PRO A 758 9.72 -14.03 -10.47
N ASN A 759 9.46 -15.32 -10.71
CA ASN A 759 8.33 -15.80 -11.49
C ASN A 759 7.15 -16.26 -10.64
N PHE A 760 7.25 -16.20 -9.31
CA PHE A 760 6.11 -16.55 -8.47
C PHE A 760 4.92 -15.62 -8.76
N LYS A 761 3.80 -16.24 -9.16
CA LYS A 761 2.49 -15.58 -9.27
C LYS A 761 1.40 -16.53 -8.82
N LEU A 762 0.54 -16.07 -7.92
CA LEU A 762 -0.67 -16.76 -7.50
C LEU A 762 -1.90 -16.07 -8.10
N ILE A 763 -2.77 -16.85 -8.75
CA ILE A 763 -3.96 -16.35 -9.44
C ILE A 763 -5.20 -16.75 -8.67
N PHE A 764 -6.08 -15.78 -8.40
CA PHE A 764 -7.44 -15.99 -7.91
C PHE A 764 -8.38 -15.76 -9.09
N GLU A 765 -9.04 -16.83 -9.53
CA GLU A 765 -9.86 -16.80 -10.74
C GLU A 765 -11.24 -17.42 -10.49
N PRO A 766 -12.31 -16.64 -10.70
CA PRO A 766 -13.67 -17.18 -10.76
C PRO A 766 -13.83 -18.12 -11.96
N SER A 767 -14.55 -19.24 -11.77
CA SER A 767 -14.83 -20.18 -12.87
C SER A 767 -15.81 -19.64 -13.91
N LEU A 768 -16.49 -18.53 -13.61
CA LEU A 768 -17.38 -17.81 -14.52
C LEU A 768 -17.02 -16.32 -14.52
N ASN A 769 -16.81 -15.77 -15.71
CA ASN A 769 -16.46 -14.36 -15.89
C ASN A 769 -17.66 -13.44 -15.60
N ASN A 770 -17.38 -12.20 -15.18
CA ASN A 770 -18.35 -11.12 -14.97
C ASN A 770 -19.44 -11.37 -13.90
N LYS A 771 -19.36 -12.47 -13.13
CA LYS A 771 -20.31 -12.75 -12.04
C LYS A 771 -19.91 -12.12 -10.71
N ILE A 772 -18.61 -12.00 -10.46
CA ILE A 772 -18.05 -11.41 -9.25
C ILE A 772 -16.82 -10.56 -9.57
N MET A 773 -16.50 -9.64 -8.65
CA MET A 773 -15.19 -8.97 -8.62
C MET A 773 -14.47 -9.31 -7.31
N LEU A 774 -13.17 -9.54 -7.40
CA LEU A 774 -12.25 -9.83 -6.32
C LEU A 774 -11.38 -8.59 -6.10
N ASN A 775 -11.42 -7.96 -4.92
CA ASN A 775 -10.76 -6.67 -4.64
C ASN A 775 -10.90 -5.65 -5.78
N ASN A 776 -12.12 -5.49 -6.31
CA ASN A 776 -12.44 -4.62 -7.46
C ASN A 776 -11.81 -5.01 -8.80
N GLN A 777 -11.38 -6.27 -8.98
CA GLN A 777 -10.84 -6.81 -10.23
C GLN A 777 -11.56 -8.10 -10.64
N ALA A 778 -11.67 -8.41 -11.93
CA ALA A 778 -12.30 -9.66 -12.39
C ALA A 778 -11.47 -10.91 -12.02
N ARG A 779 -10.16 -10.72 -11.85
CA ARG A 779 -9.17 -11.73 -11.47
C ARG A 779 -8.07 -11.02 -10.67
N LEU A 780 -7.53 -11.70 -9.66
CA LEU A 780 -6.34 -11.22 -8.93
C LEU A 780 -5.13 -12.04 -9.35
N GLU A 781 -4.02 -11.34 -9.58
CA GLU A 781 -2.72 -11.94 -9.82
C GLU A 781 -1.71 -11.30 -8.86
N LEU A 782 -1.12 -12.10 -7.98
CA LEU A 782 -0.31 -11.63 -6.86
C LEU A 782 1.09 -12.21 -6.92
N SER A 783 2.10 -11.36 -6.77
CA SER A 783 3.49 -11.76 -6.46
C SER A 783 3.61 -12.34 -5.04
N ALA A 784 4.78 -12.88 -4.71
CA ALA A 784 5.05 -13.48 -3.41
C ALA A 784 4.91 -12.44 -2.28
N LEU A 785 5.40 -11.22 -2.52
CA LEU A 785 5.29 -10.12 -1.56
C LEU A 785 3.86 -9.63 -1.39
N GLU A 786 3.12 -9.47 -2.49
CA GLU A 786 1.70 -9.07 -2.45
C GLU A 786 0.84 -10.12 -1.72
N LEU A 787 1.08 -11.42 -1.98
CA LEU A 787 0.39 -12.50 -1.29
C LEU A 787 0.70 -12.51 0.22
N ARG A 788 1.98 -12.31 0.60
CA ARG A 788 2.39 -12.25 2.02
C ARG A 788 1.68 -11.13 2.78
N ASN A 789 1.41 -10.02 2.10
CA ASN A 789 0.78 -8.83 2.68
C ASN A 789 -0.76 -8.85 2.57
N LEU A 790 -1.35 -9.86 1.94
CA LEU A 790 -2.80 -9.93 1.73
C LEU A 790 -3.52 -10.42 2.99
N LEU A 791 -4.17 -9.51 3.70
CA LEU A 791 -4.91 -9.82 4.94
C LEU A 791 -6.35 -10.28 4.69
N SER A 792 -6.98 -9.78 3.63
CA SER A 792 -8.37 -10.05 3.31
C SER A 792 -8.66 -10.08 1.81
N LEU A 793 -9.76 -10.76 1.45
CA LEU A 793 -10.32 -10.82 0.11
C LEU A 793 -11.73 -10.24 0.14
N ARG A 794 -11.94 -9.17 -0.62
CA ARG A 794 -13.28 -8.63 -0.88
C ARG A 794 -13.85 -9.30 -2.12
N ILE A 795 -15.06 -9.84 -1.99
CA ILE A 795 -15.82 -10.46 -3.06
C ILE A 795 -17.08 -9.63 -3.26
N ASN A 796 -17.25 -9.09 -4.45
CA ASN A 796 -18.40 -8.27 -4.85
C ASN A 796 -19.26 -9.06 -5.82
N ALA A 797 -20.54 -9.20 -5.51
CA ALA A 797 -21.51 -9.80 -6.43
C ALA A 797 -21.86 -8.81 -7.56
N ARG A 798 -21.74 -9.23 -8.82
CA ARG A 798 -22.10 -8.40 -9.98
C ARG A 798 -23.34 -8.88 -10.70
N ASP A 799 -23.54 -10.19 -10.72
CA ASP A 799 -24.66 -10.80 -11.45
C ASP A 799 -25.02 -12.16 -10.85
N TYR A 800 -26.26 -12.60 -11.09
CA TYR A 800 -26.72 -13.92 -10.71
C TYR A 800 -25.97 -14.99 -11.48
N ILE A 801 -25.74 -16.13 -10.84
CA ILE A 801 -25.06 -17.27 -11.47
C ILE A 801 -25.98 -17.88 -12.54
N ASN A 802 -27.20 -18.24 -12.14
CA ASN A 802 -28.20 -18.81 -13.04
C ASN A 802 -29.64 -18.49 -12.60
N GLY A 803 -30.08 -17.25 -12.81
CA GLY A 803 -31.45 -16.82 -12.50
C GLY A 803 -31.90 -17.21 -11.08
N ARG A 804 -32.96 -18.01 -10.99
CA ARG A 804 -33.53 -18.53 -9.72
C ARG A 804 -32.97 -19.88 -9.27
N ASN A 805 -32.02 -20.49 -9.99
CA ASN A 805 -31.41 -21.76 -9.58
C ASN A 805 -30.26 -21.54 -8.59
N LEU A 806 -30.08 -22.45 -7.62
CA LEU A 806 -28.95 -22.44 -6.68
C LEU A 806 -27.71 -23.13 -7.27
N ASP A 807 -27.21 -22.59 -8.37
CA ASP A 807 -25.94 -23.04 -8.94
C ASP A 807 -24.77 -22.34 -8.24
N SER A 808 -23.61 -23.01 -8.19
CA SER A 808 -22.38 -22.43 -7.66
C SER A 808 -21.33 -22.20 -8.74
N LEU A 809 -20.56 -21.14 -8.56
CA LEU A 809 -19.27 -20.98 -9.23
C LEU A 809 -18.15 -21.19 -8.21
N VAL A 810 -16.93 -21.39 -8.69
CA VAL A 810 -15.77 -21.64 -7.84
C VAL A 810 -14.72 -20.57 -8.08
N ILE A 811 -14.21 -19.98 -7.01
CA ILE A 811 -13.00 -19.16 -7.06
C ILE A 811 -11.83 -20.09 -6.81
N ASN A 812 -11.03 -20.35 -7.84
CA ASN A 812 -9.84 -21.19 -7.72
C ASN A 812 -8.63 -20.31 -7.43
N VAL A 813 -7.77 -20.79 -6.52
CA VAL A 813 -6.46 -20.21 -6.28
C VAL A 813 -5.40 -21.18 -6.78
N TYR A 814 -4.53 -20.74 -7.69
CA TYR A 814 -3.51 -21.61 -8.28
C TYR A 814 -2.27 -20.83 -8.69
N ALA A 815 -1.14 -21.53 -8.74
CA ALA A 815 0.12 -20.93 -9.18
C ALA A 815 0.16 -20.83 -10.71
N LYS A 816 0.48 -19.63 -11.21
CA LYS A 816 0.47 -19.27 -12.64
C LYS A 816 1.36 -20.21 -13.44
N GLY A 817 0.88 -20.63 -14.62
CA GLY A 817 1.62 -21.52 -15.51
C GLY A 817 1.73 -22.96 -15.04
N THR A 818 1.08 -23.33 -13.93
CA THR A 818 1.12 -24.68 -13.35
C THR A 818 -0.28 -25.23 -13.07
N ASN A 819 -0.36 -26.53 -12.80
CA ASN A 819 -1.58 -27.20 -12.35
C ASN A 819 -1.74 -27.21 -10.82
N PHE A 820 -0.84 -26.57 -10.06
CA PHE A 820 -0.86 -26.62 -8.59
C PHE A 820 -1.95 -25.69 -8.04
N LYS A 821 -2.90 -26.28 -7.32
CA LYS A 821 -3.94 -25.56 -6.60
C LYS A 821 -3.44 -25.19 -5.20
N SER A 822 -3.70 -23.95 -4.81
CA SER A 822 -3.32 -23.39 -3.51
C SER A 822 -4.52 -23.14 -2.61
N GLY A 823 -5.74 -23.06 -3.16
CA GLY A 823 -6.94 -22.76 -2.40
C GLY A 823 -8.18 -22.79 -3.28
N LYS A 824 -9.35 -22.74 -2.65
CA LYS A 824 -10.66 -22.81 -3.34
C LYS A 824 -11.76 -22.20 -2.46
N ILE A 825 -12.66 -21.42 -3.05
CA ILE A 825 -13.92 -20.98 -2.43
C ILE A 825 -15.07 -21.34 -3.36
N GLU A 826 -16.20 -21.77 -2.80
CA GLU A 826 -17.45 -21.97 -3.52
C GLU A 826 -18.38 -20.76 -3.31
N TYR A 827 -18.93 -20.20 -4.39
CA TYR A 827 -19.73 -18.98 -4.35
C TYR A 827 -21.13 -19.22 -4.92
N TYR A 828 -22.14 -18.66 -4.23
CA TYR A 828 -23.55 -18.70 -4.62
C TYR A 828 -24.12 -17.28 -4.78
N CYS A 829 -24.91 -17.07 -5.83
CA CYS A 829 -25.68 -15.85 -6.04
C CYS A 829 -26.86 -16.17 -6.96
N ALA A 830 -28.08 -16.05 -6.43
CA ALA A 830 -29.31 -16.34 -7.15
C ALA A 830 -30.33 -15.21 -6.95
N GLN A 831 -31.24 -15.08 -7.91
CA GLN A 831 -32.33 -14.12 -7.82
C GLN A 831 -33.21 -14.44 -6.61
N PRO A 832 -33.52 -13.44 -5.76
CA PRO A 832 -34.38 -13.66 -4.62
C PRO A 832 -35.79 -14.05 -5.02
N ILE A 833 -36.41 -14.94 -4.24
CA ILE A 833 -37.84 -15.25 -4.35
C ILE A 833 -38.61 -14.51 -3.25
N ASN A 834 -39.81 -14.03 -3.57
CA ASN A 834 -40.66 -13.34 -2.60
C ASN A 834 -41.59 -14.34 -1.89
N LYS A 835 -41.58 -14.30 -0.57
CA LYS A 835 -42.45 -15.07 0.32
C LYS A 835 -43.24 -14.09 1.19
N ARG A 836 -44.49 -14.38 1.47
CA ARG A 836 -45.39 -13.56 2.28
C ARG A 836 -45.82 -14.34 3.51
N ILE A 837 -45.79 -13.70 4.67
CA ILE A 837 -46.29 -14.26 5.93
C ILE A 837 -47.41 -13.34 6.42
N HIS A 838 -48.57 -13.93 6.68
CA HIS A 838 -49.71 -13.27 7.29
C HIS A 838 -49.80 -13.68 8.75
N LEU A 839 -49.43 -12.76 9.66
CA LEU A 839 -49.52 -13.00 11.10
C LEU A 839 -50.93 -12.74 11.62
N ILE A 840 -51.52 -13.73 12.28
CA ILE A 840 -52.87 -13.63 12.82
C ILE A 840 -52.81 -13.69 14.34
N TYR A 841 -52.91 -12.54 15.01
CA TYR A 841 -52.93 -12.47 16.46
C TYR A 841 -54.33 -12.84 16.98
N THR A 842 -54.42 -13.90 17.78
CA THR A 842 -55.70 -14.46 18.22
C THR A 842 -56.02 -14.14 19.66
N ARG A 843 -57.28 -13.81 19.92
CA ARG A 843 -57.88 -13.79 21.27
C ARG A 843 -59.25 -14.44 21.24
N PHE A 844 -59.72 -14.98 22.35
CA PHE A 844 -61.07 -15.54 22.47
C PHE A 844 -62.06 -14.51 22.99
N ILE A 845 -63.34 -14.73 22.74
CA ILE A 845 -64.41 -13.89 23.29
C ILE A 845 -64.30 -13.81 24.83
N GLY A 846 -64.29 -12.59 25.36
CA GLY A 846 -64.08 -12.32 26.79
C GLY A 846 -62.63 -12.02 27.20
N GLU A 847 -61.66 -12.18 26.30
CA GLU A 847 -60.27 -11.74 26.54
C GLU A 847 -60.08 -10.27 26.14
N THR A 848 -59.38 -9.49 26.97
CA THR A 848 -59.22 -8.04 26.79
C THR A 848 -57.99 -7.64 25.97
N THR A 849 -57.04 -8.53 25.74
CA THR A 849 -55.78 -8.23 25.03
C THR A 849 -55.43 -9.31 24.01
N TYR A 850 -54.80 -8.89 22.91
CA TYR A 850 -54.15 -9.80 21.97
C TYR A 850 -52.73 -10.18 22.45
N PRO A 851 -52.18 -11.31 21.99
CA PRO A 851 -50.78 -11.66 22.19
C PRO A 851 -49.86 -10.56 21.64
N ASN A 852 -48.73 -10.33 22.32
CA ASN A 852 -47.77 -9.27 22.00
C ASN A 852 -46.31 -9.76 21.99
N GLN A 853 -46.08 -11.03 21.64
CA GLN A 853 -44.74 -11.64 21.64
C GLN A 853 -43.74 -10.90 20.74
N PHE A 854 -44.15 -10.52 19.53
CA PHE A 854 -43.38 -9.70 18.59
C PHE A 854 -44.34 -9.02 17.62
N THR A 855 -43.83 -8.12 16.77
CA THR A 855 -44.57 -7.40 15.72
C THR A 855 -44.22 -7.95 14.33
N ALA A 856 -45.06 -7.71 13.32
CA ALA A 856 -44.75 -8.05 11.93
C ALA A 856 -43.40 -7.45 11.46
N LEU A 857 -43.10 -6.21 11.83
CA LEU A 857 -41.83 -5.56 11.47
C LEU A 857 -40.64 -6.22 12.15
N GLN A 858 -40.77 -6.61 13.43
CA GLN A 858 -39.73 -7.34 14.15
C GLN A 858 -39.45 -8.69 13.47
N LEU A 859 -40.49 -9.49 13.17
CA LEU A 859 -40.31 -10.76 12.47
C LEU A 859 -39.73 -10.57 11.06
N GLN A 860 -40.27 -9.64 10.26
CA GLN A 860 -39.77 -9.37 8.91
C GLN A 860 -38.29 -8.99 8.92
N THR A 861 -37.90 -8.08 9.83
CA THR A 861 -36.51 -7.66 9.97
C THR A 861 -35.65 -8.83 10.42
N TYR A 862 -36.13 -9.62 11.38
CA TYR A 862 -35.41 -10.77 11.94
C TYR A 862 -35.22 -11.88 10.88
N LEU A 863 -36.23 -12.17 10.05
CA LEU A 863 -36.16 -13.12 8.93
C LEU A 863 -35.25 -12.62 7.80
N ASN A 864 -35.36 -11.32 7.45
CA ASN A 864 -34.63 -10.77 6.31
C ASN A 864 -33.17 -10.40 6.61
N ARG A 865 -32.75 -10.24 7.87
CA ARG A 865 -31.41 -9.70 8.17
C ARG A 865 -30.41 -10.67 8.81
N SER A 866 -30.82 -11.79 9.40
CA SER A 866 -29.86 -12.85 9.76
C SER A 866 -30.49 -14.25 9.93
N ALA A 867 -31.66 -14.48 9.33
CA ALA A 867 -32.26 -15.81 9.22
C ALA A 867 -32.32 -16.29 7.77
N LEU A 868 -33.43 -16.03 7.07
CA LEU A 868 -33.82 -16.71 5.83
C LEU A 868 -33.39 -15.97 4.55
N ASN A 869 -33.09 -14.67 4.62
CA ASN A 869 -32.62 -13.91 3.44
C ASN A 869 -31.34 -14.47 2.82
N GLN A 870 -30.57 -15.21 3.61
CA GLN A 870 -29.37 -15.92 3.19
C GLN A 870 -29.66 -17.09 2.22
N PHE A 871 -30.91 -17.56 2.10
CA PHE A 871 -31.35 -18.47 1.01
C PHE A 871 -31.78 -17.72 -0.25
N PHE A 872 -31.53 -16.42 -0.33
CA PHE A 872 -32.08 -15.55 -1.36
C PHE A 872 -33.62 -15.59 -1.32
N ILE A 873 -34.20 -15.42 -0.13
CA ILE A 873 -35.65 -15.34 0.10
C ILE A 873 -35.96 -13.98 0.70
N ASN A 874 -36.77 -13.19 0.01
CA ASN A 874 -37.27 -11.93 0.52
C ASN A 874 -38.64 -12.15 1.17
N VAL A 875 -38.71 -11.98 2.49
CA VAL A 875 -39.94 -12.19 3.26
C VAL A 875 -40.67 -10.86 3.45
N GLN A 876 -41.96 -10.83 3.15
CA GLN A 876 -42.87 -9.75 3.51
C GLN A 876 -43.80 -10.24 4.60
N VAL A 877 -43.94 -9.48 5.68
CA VAL A 877 -44.80 -9.85 6.80
C VAL A 877 -45.87 -8.77 6.97
N ASP A 878 -47.12 -9.19 6.91
CA ASP A 878 -48.24 -8.36 7.34
C ASP A 878 -48.96 -9.04 8.52
N GLN A 879 -49.91 -8.32 9.11
CA GLN A 879 -50.57 -8.77 10.32
C GLN A 879 -52.04 -8.36 10.38
N GLU A 880 -52.83 -9.18 11.06
CA GLU A 880 -54.20 -8.89 11.45
C GLU A 880 -54.48 -9.35 12.89
N GLN A 881 -55.58 -8.85 13.45
CA GLN A 881 -56.12 -9.28 14.73
C GLN A 881 -57.41 -10.07 14.49
N PHE A 882 -57.51 -11.25 15.10
CA PHE A 882 -58.65 -12.15 14.94
C PHE A 882 -59.24 -12.54 16.30
N GLU A 883 -60.49 -12.16 16.54
CA GLU A 883 -61.25 -12.64 17.70
C GLU A 883 -61.95 -13.95 17.37
N VAL A 884 -61.59 -15.01 18.10
CA VAL A 884 -62.23 -16.32 18.02
C VAL A 884 -63.55 -16.24 18.77
N ASN A 885 -64.66 -16.25 18.03
CA ASN A 885 -66.02 -16.26 18.58
C ASN A 885 -66.39 -17.65 19.15
N ALA A 886 -65.69 -18.07 20.20
CA ALA A 886 -65.93 -19.31 20.94
C ALA A 886 -65.45 -19.17 22.39
N ASN A 887 -66.05 -19.92 23.32
CA ASN A 887 -65.52 -20.01 24.69
C ASN A 887 -64.17 -20.77 24.67
N ARG A 888 -63.12 -20.17 25.24
CA ARG A 888 -61.75 -20.71 25.24
C ARG A 888 -61.65 -22.13 25.83
N ALA A 889 -62.29 -22.39 26.97
CA ALA A 889 -62.21 -23.70 27.63
C ALA A 889 -62.89 -24.79 26.79
N LEU A 890 -64.06 -24.51 26.22
CA LEU A 890 -64.76 -25.44 25.34
C LEU A 890 -64.01 -25.69 24.03
N PHE A 891 -63.41 -24.64 23.46
CA PHE A 891 -62.60 -24.77 22.24
C PHE A 891 -61.38 -25.66 22.47
N LEU A 892 -60.71 -25.52 23.60
CA LEU A 892 -59.51 -26.29 23.94
C LEU A 892 -59.77 -27.71 24.41
N ALA A 893 -61.01 -28.06 24.81
CA ALA A 893 -61.35 -29.36 25.38
C ALA A 893 -61.00 -30.56 24.47
N ASN A 894 -60.99 -30.36 23.14
CA ASN A 894 -60.69 -31.40 22.14
C ASN A 894 -59.35 -31.21 21.44
N ILE A 895 -58.48 -30.31 21.92
CA ILE A 895 -57.18 -30.03 21.30
C ILE A 895 -56.09 -30.90 21.93
N SER A 896 -55.52 -31.81 21.13
CA SER A 896 -54.51 -32.78 21.58
C SER A 896 -53.11 -32.54 20.99
N SER A 897 -52.97 -31.69 19.97
CA SER A 897 -51.70 -31.39 19.29
C SER A 897 -51.67 -29.98 18.70
N SER A 898 -50.49 -29.45 18.40
CA SER A 898 -50.32 -28.14 17.73
C SER A 898 -50.95 -28.14 16.33
N SER A 899 -50.92 -29.27 15.61
CA SER A 899 -51.61 -29.40 14.32
C SER A 899 -53.13 -29.30 14.48
N ASN A 900 -53.70 -29.97 15.48
CA ASN A 900 -55.15 -29.90 15.75
C ASN A 900 -55.56 -28.46 16.12
N LEU A 901 -54.73 -27.77 16.89
CA LEU A 901 -54.94 -26.36 17.24
C LEU A 901 -54.90 -25.45 16.01
N PHE A 902 -53.89 -25.61 15.15
CA PHE A 902 -53.74 -24.84 13.91
C PHE A 902 -54.97 -24.97 13.02
N TYR A 903 -55.35 -26.20 12.66
CA TYR A 903 -56.50 -26.41 11.79
C TYR A 903 -57.82 -25.95 12.43
N SER A 904 -57.96 -26.05 13.75
CA SER A 904 -59.14 -25.53 14.45
C SER A 904 -59.24 -24.00 14.38
N LEU A 905 -58.12 -23.28 14.51
CA LEU A 905 -58.07 -21.81 14.38
C LEU A 905 -58.27 -21.38 12.93
N LEU A 906 -57.62 -22.08 11.99
CA LEU A 906 -57.75 -21.85 10.55
C LEU A 906 -59.21 -22.01 10.09
N ASN A 907 -59.86 -23.10 10.50
CA ASN A 907 -61.27 -23.35 10.18
C ASN A 907 -62.20 -22.29 10.78
N ARG A 908 -61.88 -21.77 11.97
CA ARG A 908 -62.66 -20.68 12.58
C ARG A 908 -62.52 -19.36 11.83
N ARG A 909 -61.35 -19.09 11.26
CA ARG A 909 -61.07 -17.83 10.54
C ARG A 909 -61.60 -17.82 9.11
N TYR A 910 -61.52 -18.95 8.42
CA TYR A 910 -61.76 -19.04 6.97
C TYR A 910 -62.92 -19.96 6.57
N VAL A 911 -63.72 -20.48 7.53
CA VAL A 911 -64.99 -21.24 7.37
C VAL A 911 -65.09 -22.11 6.12
N GLU A 912 -64.86 -23.42 6.26
CA GLU A 912 -65.08 -24.46 5.22
C GLU A 912 -64.82 -24.02 3.76
N GLN A 913 -63.53 -24.09 3.39
CA GLN A 913 -62.98 -24.21 2.03
C GLN A 913 -63.21 -23.06 1.04
N ASP A 914 -62.28 -22.12 1.04
CA ASP A 914 -61.61 -21.75 -0.21
C ASP A 914 -60.09 -21.91 -0.06
N LEU A 915 -59.58 -23.08 -0.47
CA LEU A 915 -58.14 -23.36 -0.45
C LEU A 915 -57.36 -22.52 -1.49
N SER A 916 -58.05 -21.77 -2.36
CA SER A 916 -57.41 -20.92 -3.37
C SER A 916 -56.67 -19.70 -2.79
N VAL A 917 -56.94 -19.35 -1.53
CA VAL A 917 -56.23 -18.29 -0.80
C VAL A 917 -54.81 -18.71 -0.41
N PHE A 918 -54.51 -20.02 -0.43
CA PHE A 918 -53.21 -20.57 -0.07
C PHE A 918 -52.32 -20.76 -1.30
N SER A 919 -51.09 -20.25 -1.23
CA SER A 919 -50.08 -20.45 -2.27
C SER A 919 -48.76 -20.88 -1.63
N ALA A 920 -47.88 -21.50 -2.42
CA ALA A 920 -46.50 -21.75 -1.98
C ALA A 920 -45.74 -20.45 -1.62
N THR A 921 -46.28 -19.27 -1.95
CA THR A 921 -45.66 -17.98 -1.66
C THR A 921 -46.30 -17.24 -0.48
N GLN A 922 -47.37 -17.77 0.13
CA GLN A 922 -48.08 -17.12 1.24
C GLN A 922 -48.35 -18.09 2.40
N ASP A 923 -47.86 -17.73 3.59
CA ASP A 923 -48.03 -18.48 4.84
C ASP A 923 -49.00 -17.80 5.80
N PHE A 924 -49.80 -18.58 6.52
CA PHE A 924 -50.72 -18.10 7.54
C PHE A 924 -50.27 -18.57 8.93
N TYR A 925 -49.76 -17.64 9.74
CA TYR A 925 -49.12 -17.99 11.00
C TYR A 925 -49.89 -17.39 12.19
N PHE A 926 -50.53 -18.26 12.97
CA PHE A 926 -51.36 -17.85 14.11
C PHE A 926 -50.51 -17.61 15.36
N ILE A 927 -50.70 -16.47 16.01
CA ILE A 927 -50.04 -16.13 17.27
C ILE A 927 -51.09 -16.17 18.39
N THR A 928 -50.84 -16.97 19.43
CA THR A 928 -51.83 -17.23 20.49
C THR A 928 -51.22 -17.15 21.89
N ASN A 929 -52.05 -16.87 22.89
CA ASN A 929 -51.69 -16.98 24.31
C ASN A 929 -52.14 -18.33 24.92
N ILE A 930 -52.29 -19.37 24.10
CA ILE A 930 -52.76 -20.70 24.53
C ILE A 930 -51.63 -21.45 25.23
N GLU A 931 -51.98 -22.17 26.29
CA GLU A 931 -51.04 -22.72 27.27
C GLU A 931 -51.47 -24.16 27.63
N GLN A 932 -51.60 -25.02 26.62
CA GLN A 932 -52.28 -26.32 26.72
C GLN A 932 -51.30 -27.47 27.00
N LYS A 933 -51.58 -28.30 28.02
CA LYS A 933 -50.83 -29.53 28.31
C LYS A 933 -51.22 -30.62 27.30
N MET A 934 -50.25 -31.38 26.80
CA MET A 934 -50.50 -32.53 25.93
C MET A 934 -51.22 -33.63 26.72
N PRO A 935 -52.31 -34.22 26.19
CA PRO A 935 -53.01 -35.30 26.87
C PRO A 935 -52.08 -36.46 27.23
N GLY A 936 -52.02 -36.83 28.52
CA GLY A 936 -51.25 -37.99 28.99
C GLY A 936 -49.74 -37.81 29.17
N THR A 937 -49.17 -36.60 29.02
CA THR A 937 -47.74 -36.34 29.28
C THR A 937 -47.54 -35.06 30.09
N GLU A 938 -46.35 -34.84 30.68
CA GLU A 938 -46.02 -33.61 31.41
C GLU A 938 -45.75 -32.39 30.50
N ASN A 939 -45.69 -32.58 29.18
CA ASN A 939 -45.29 -31.56 28.22
C ASN A 939 -46.45 -30.64 27.80
N TYR A 940 -46.13 -29.39 27.49
CA TYR A 940 -47.06 -28.44 26.87
C TYR A 940 -46.95 -28.49 25.35
N LEU A 941 -48.01 -28.08 24.65
CA LEU A 941 -47.94 -27.84 23.22
C LEU A 941 -46.87 -26.78 22.92
N GLY A 942 -46.11 -27.00 21.84
CA GLY A 942 -45.13 -26.06 21.31
C GLY A 942 -45.63 -25.32 20.07
N GLY A 943 -44.84 -24.36 19.60
CA GLY A 943 -45.00 -23.80 18.25
C GLY A 943 -44.84 -24.91 17.20
N ALA A 944 -45.44 -24.72 16.03
CA ALA A 944 -45.32 -25.66 14.93
C ALA A 944 -45.59 -24.96 13.59
N HIS A 945 -44.73 -25.20 12.60
CA HIS A 945 -45.09 -25.09 11.19
C HIS A 945 -45.22 -26.49 10.59
N LEU A 946 -46.33 -26.76 9.93
CA LEU A 946 -46.63 -28.10 9.43
C LEU A 946 -46.09 -28.23 8.00
N ASN A 947 -45.13 -29.14 7.79
CA ASN A 947 -44.55 -29.39 6.46
C ASN A 947 -45.65 -29.60 5.39
N GLY A 948 -45.57 -28.83 4.30
CA GLY A 948 -46.53 -28.88 3.18
C GLY A 948 -47.93 -28.33 3.50
N SER A 949 -48.12 -27.68 4.65
CA SER A 949 -49.37 -27.03 5.04
C SER A 949 -49.32 -25.52 4.76
N PRO A 950 -50.48 -24.83 4.67
CA PRO A 950 -50.53 -23.41 4.34
C PRO A 950 -50.11 -22.46 5.48
N GLY A 951 -49.55 -22.98 6.58
CA GLY A 951 -49.32 -22.18 7.77
C GLY A 951 -48.89 -22.96 9.00
N GLY A 952 -48.74 -22.21 10.08
CA GLY A 952 -48.36 -22.72 11.39
C GLY A 952 -48.95 -21.89 12.52
N LEU A 953 -48.46 -22.15 13.74
CA LEU A 953 -48.79 -21.34 14.90
C LEU A 953 -47.66 -21.23 15.90
N GLN A 954 -47.71 -20.15 16.66
CA GLN A 954 -46.97 -19.93 17.89
C GLN A 954 -47.95 -19.93 19.08
N VAL A 955 -47.67 -20.76 20.07
CA VAL A 955 -48.37 -20.75 21.38
C VAL A 955 -47.61 -19.90 22.41
N LYS A 956 -48.20 -19.73 23.60
CA LYS A 956 -47.55 -19.00 24.69
C LYS A 956 -46.25 -19.71 25.08
N ASN A 957 -45.15 -18.97 24.99
CA ASN A 957 -43.80 -19.50 25.16
C ASN A 957 -43.54 -19.99 26.61
N LYS A 958 -42.84 -21.11 26.71
CA LYS A 958 -42.34 -21.73 27.95
C LYS A 958 -40.91 -22.26 27.78
N SER A 959 -40.13 -21.68 26.87
CA SER A 959 -38.79 -22.21 26.57
C SER A 959 -37.90 -22.20 27.81
N GLU A 960 -37.28 -23.34 28.08
CA GLU A 960 -36.30 -23.53 29.15
C GLU A 960 -34.89 -23.05 28.76
N LYS A 961 -34.71 -22.54 27.53
CA LYS A 961 -33.40 -22.30 26.89
C LYS A 961 -33.14 -20.84 26.46
N ASN A 962 -33.91 -19.89 26.97
CA ASN A 962 -33.74 -18.43 26.78
C ASN A 962 -33.90 -17.89 25.33
N GLU A 963 -34.53 -18.62 24.42
CA GLU A 963 -34.86 -18.10 23.08
C GLU A 963 -35.96 -17.04 23.16
N THR A 964 -35.83 -16.01 22.33
CA THR A 964 -36.86 -15.00 22.12
C THR A 964 -38.02 -15.57 21.29
N ASP A 965 -39.21 -14.99 21.42
CA ASP A 965 -40.37 -15.46 20.67
C ASP A 965 -40.20 -15.37 19.14
N VAL A 966 -39.42 -14.38 18.68
CA VAL A 966 -39.12 -14.21 17.24
C VAL A 966 -38.11 -15.25 16.73
N GLU A 967 -37.27 -15.81 17.61
CA GLU A 967 -36.36 -16.93 17.30
C GLU A 967 -37.11 -18.23 17.12
N LEU A 968 -38.06 -18.52 18.00
CA LEU A 968 -38.92 -19.68 17.88
C LEU A 968 -39.75 -19.61 16.59
N ALA A 969 -40.35 -18.45 16.30
CA ALA A 969 -41.06 -18.27 15.03
C ALA A 969 -40.14 -18.49 13.82
N ALA A 970 -38.91 -17.97 13.84
CA ALA A 970 -37.94 -18.16 12.76
C ALA A 970 -37.51 -19.63 12.57
N HIS A 971 -37.41 -20.42 13.64
CA HIS A 971 -37.22 -21.86 13.58
C HIS A 971 -38.38 -22.53 12.83
N GLU A 972 -39.62 -22.21 13.19
CA GLU A 972 -40.81 -22.77 12.56
C GLU A 972 -40.88 -22.42 11.07
N PHE A 973 -40.56 -21.20 10.68
CA PHE A 973 -40.46 -20.84 9.25
C PHE A 973 -39.31 -21.55 8.53
N GLY A 974 -38.33 -22.10 9.25
CA GLY A 974 -37.33 -22.98 8.66
C GLY A 974 -37.95 -24.25 8.08
N HIS A 975 -38.90 -24.87 8.79
CA HIS A 975 -39.67 -26.02 8.30
C HIS A 975 -40.49 -25.67 7.06
N TRP A 976 -41.08 -24.47 7.04
CA TRP A 976 -41.84 -23.97 5.90
C TRP A 976 -41.02 -23.98 4.60
N VAL A 977 -39.77 -23.47 4.66
CA VAL A 977 -38.87 -23.47 3.50
C VAL A 977 -38.15 -24.81 3.28
N GLY A 978 -38.55 -25.85 4.02
CA GLY A 978 -38.09 -27.24 3.87
C GLY A 978 -36.71 -27.52 4.47
N LEU A 979 -36.30 -26.76 5.48
CA LEU A 979 -35.05 -27.01 6.17
C LEU A 979 -35.25 -28.12 7.20
N PRO A 980 -34.45 -29.19 7.18
CA PRO A 980 -34.53 -30.22 8.20
C PRO A 980 -33.72 -29.85 9.44
N HIS A 981 -34.05 -30.50 10.55
CA HIS A 981 -33.23 -30.52 11.76
C HIS A 981 -31.89 -31.24 11.52
N THR A 982 -30.85 -30.91 12.30
CA THR A 982 -29.54 -31.58 12.13
C THR A 982 -29.28 -32.78 13.02
N PHE A 983 -30.25 -33.11 13.84
CA PHE A 983 -30.32 -34.35 14.61
C PHE A 983 -31.27 -35.39 13.97
N GLU A 984 -31.82 -35.10 12.79
CA GLU A 984 -32.62 -36.07 12.03
C GLU A 984 -31.88 -36.44 10.74
N SER A 985 -31.79 -37.74 10.44
CA SER A 985 -31.20 -38.21 9.19
C SER A 985 -32.19 -38.06 8.05
N SER A 986 -31.79 -37.39 6.97
CA SER A 986 -32.51 -37.38 5.69
C SER A 986 -31.58 -37.82 4.56
N ALA A 987 -32.13 -38.10 3.37
CA ALA A 987 -31.37 -38.67 2.25
C ALA A 987 -30.11 -37.88 1.86
N ASN A 988 -30.06 -36.57 2.15
CA ASN A 988 -28.99 -35.67 1.69
C ASN A 988 -28.34 -34.83 2.82
N ILE A 989 -28.75 -34.97 4.08
CA ILE A 989 -28.10 -34.31 5.24
C ILE A 989 -27.66 -35.39 6.23
N PRO A 990 -26.34 -35.47 6.52
CA PRO A 990 -25.84 -36.41 7.49
C PRO A 990 -26.28 -36.01 8.90
N LEU A 991 -26.35 -36.99 9.78
CA LEU A 991 -26.58 -36.76 11.19
C LEU A 991 -25.34 -36.11 11.82
N ILE A 992 -25.46 -34.86 12.26
CA ILE A 992 -24.32 -34.03 12.70
C ILE A 992 -24.13 -34.07 14.22
N ASN A 993 -25.23 -34.29 14.96
CA ASN A 993 -25.21 -34.91 16.28
C ASN A 993 -26.51 -35.70 16.49
N THR A 994 -26.54 -36.67 17.40
CA THR A 994 -27.77 -37.41 17.76
C THR A 994 -28.58 -36.72 18.87
N THR A 995 -28.05 -35.66 19.50
CA THR A 995 -28.70 -34.96 20.61
C THR A 995 -28.98 -33.49 20.28
N HIS A 996 -30.24 -33.05 20.50
CA HIS A 996 -30.73 -31.70 20.15
C HIS A 996 -29.94 -30.54 20.80
N GLY A 997 -29.19 -30.78 21.88
CA GLY A 997 -28.44 -29.73 22.60
C GLY A 997 -27.01 -29.51 22.08
N ALA A 998 -26.47 -30.42 21.28
CA ALA A 998 -25.06 -30.42 20.89
C ALA A 998 -24.77 -29.61 19.61
N THR A 999 -25.81 -29.14 18.91
CA THR A 999 -25.72 -28.37 17.66
C THR A 999 -26.06 -26.89 17.85
N LYS A 1000 -25.73 -26.33 19.03
CA LYS A 1000 -26.02 -24.96 19.50
C LYS A 1000 -25.66 -23.81 18.54
N ASN A 1001 -24.92 -24.09 17.47
CA ASN A 1001 -24.48 -23.09 16.48
C ASN A 1001 -25.24 -23.20 15.15
N ASN A 1002 -26.28 -24.01 15.06
CA ASN A 1002 -27.07 -24.21 13.85
C ASN A 1002 -28.37 -23.41 13.90
N PHE A 1003 -28.81 -22.94 12.74
CA PHE A 1003 -30.03 -22.19 12.60
C PHE A 1003 -31.30 -23.01 12.92
N MET A 1004 -31.32 -24.29 12.54
CA MET A 1004 -32.51 -25.14 12.66
C MET A 1004 -32.69 -25.77 14.05
N ASP A 1005 -31.86 -25.46 15.05
CA ASP A 1005 -31.93 -26.11 16.36
C ASP A 1005 -32.27 -25.12 17.49
N TYR A 1006 -32.96 -25.60 18.52
CA TYR A 1006 -33.28 -24.79 19.71
C TYR A 1006 -31.98 -24.31 20.41
N ASN A 1007 -31.98 -23.09 20.97
CA ASN A 1007 -30.84 -22.38 21.60
C ASN A 1007 -29.98 -21.52 20.64
N VAL A 1008 -30.62 -20.70 19.80
CA VAL A 1008 -29.97 -19.94 18.72
C VAL A 1008 -29.41 -18.61 19.22
N ASN A 1009 -28.09 -18.49 19.27
CA ASN A 1009 -27.40 -17.19 19.26
C ASN A 1009 -26.71 -17.09 17.87
N ARG A 1010 -27.48 -16.69 16.85
CA ARG A 1010 -27.26 -16.92 15.39
C ARG A 1010 -25.83 -16.74 14.88
N LYS A 1011 -25.20 -17.77 14.27
CA LYS A 1011 -23.89 -17.63 13.58
C LYS A 1011 -23.61 -18.42 12.27
N THR A 1012 -24.32 -19.50 11.91
CA THR A 1012 -23.94 -20.36 10.76
C THR A 1012 -25.09 -21.16 10.12
N TRP A 1013 -24.97 -21.44 8.81
CA TRP A 1013 -25.72 -22.42 8.01
C TRP A 1013 -24.76 -23.47 7.45
N PHE A 1014 -25.27 -24.64 7.06
CA PHE A 1014 -24.48 -25.61 6.28
C PHE A 1014 -24.95 -25.61 4.83
N LYS A 1015 -24.01 -25.72 3.91
CA LYS A 1015 -24.22 -25.84 2.47
C LYS A 1015 -25.22 -26.94 2.15
N VAL A 1016 -25.15 -28.04 2.89
CA VAL A 1016 -26.08 -29.18 2.73
C VAL A 1016 -27.54 -28.78 3.00
N HIS A 1017 -27.82 -27.78 3.85
CA HIS A 1017 -29.18 -27.24 4.00
C HIS A 1017 -29.57 -26.34 2.83
N LEU A 1018 -28.66 -25.49 2.37
CA LEU A 1018 -28.86 -24.65 1.18
C LEU A 1018 -29.22 -25.50 -0.04
N THR A 1019 -28.52 -26.61 -0.28
CA THR A 1019 -28.73 -27.42 -1.49
C THR A 1019 -29.92 -28.38 -1.41
N ASN A 1020 -30.51 -28.58 -0.23
CA ASN A 1020 -31.64 -29.51 -0.02
C ASN A 1020 -33.00 -28.84 0.06
N THR A 1021 -33.05 -27.51 0.06
CA THR A 1021 -34.31 -26.77 0.05
C THR A 1021 -34.78 -26.54 -1.38
N ASN A 1022 -35.99 -27.01 -1.72
CA ASN A 1022 -36.65 -26.54 -2.92
C ASN A 1022 -37.36 -25.22 -2.61
N ARG A 1023 -36.64 -24.13 -2.85
CA ARG A 1023 -37.10 -22.77 -2.55
C ARG A 1023 -38.39 -22.39 -3.31
N GLU A 1024 -38.68 -23.02 -4.45
CA GLU A 1024 -39.87 -22.70 -5.26
C GLU A 1024 -41.11 -23.50 -4.86
N SER A 1025 -40.95 -24.78 -4.46
CA SER A 1025 -42.09 -25.65 -4.11
C SER A 1025 -42.46 -25.62 -2.62
N ASN A 1026 -41.48 -25.37 -1.76
CA ASN A 1026 -41.64 -25.17 -0.31
C ASN A 1026 -41.62 -23.67 -0.06
#